data_AF-A0A8H7TC63-F1
#
_entry.id   AF-A0A8H7TC63-F1
#
_cell.length_a   1.000
_cell.length_b   1.000
_cell.length_c   1.000
_cell.angle_alpha   90.00
_cell.angle_beta   90.00
_cell.angle_gamma   90.00
#
_symmetry.space_group_name_H-M   'P 1'
#
loop_
_entity.id
_entity.type
_entity.pdbx_description
1 polymer ?
#
loop_
_entity_poly.entity_id
_entity_poly.type
_entity_poly.pdbx_seq_one_letter_code
_entity_poly.pdbx_strand_id
1 'polypeptide(L)'
;MSTTDLNVHVGVWTNWAKGSSEGRTLTLPTQNGTILVAALALFVSIAASQSWGMLSFFVHQMRTTRKPQSAMHFQQQTTLRNHGSPLATLWQLVKISWAWRSQSVGSFRKSIGLILLGLVYLMMFGAASVFSSRVATTSDEVLVRSPSCGIWALKPDMSDDFEQMTDFNVHQRVNADLSKSYVRDCLSGFQSSPECNIFKQRAIPYLSRKNATCPFSPEMCLGAPNTSLRLDSTLLDSNHVFGINALPKDRVSYRKVATCSPGTTEGYVESGTGDFGGRGYNYTAAYYGANENMNSSRPMYGGLENATYVHTDYKEQQLGYDRQSGAPLYSVFIASAPPTAPHLGFIPIKTMNVPNSTVSLVFASFDGYSMVPSDDPWLPSHKDFQLSINDPGFPPRNVTVYTPDKPVNILGCTEQHQFCNPNRPMDSESRCTPLMDWGTLALLFDNYTSEILDTTHQVEALTIIMFAALAAELRNTIPYFHAPLLANDYTSGFMSSPLPSNQWELEADNWFSTGMNIIQRYIAETATGAPGQYAKYTMNAAANDTELQWFCANYIMRDSAYQSFSILALSLIAGFGGLAILASLWLETIIGWIQTKLNRGTFHKMCWKLDSALQLQRMAYEEAGMGNWVRCTDDIPLTEKGDEIGLPAEWDEWHPTVAGRPVPHTGSTVFDDGQAMMMMQKQGTMVTMASDTTLAPTVERRPTLLTMSSDAEIRREAEDTDVDVISPISPPMSPTIPAASLSPLSKEVAIVDVREQRDGSS
;
A
#
# COMPACT_ATOMS: atom_id res chain seq x y z
N MET A 1 -17.08 -5.96 0.70
CA MET A 1 -16.98 -5.61 2.13
C MET A 1 -17.49 -4.18 2.29
N SER A 2 -18.66 -4.00 2.90
CA SER A 2 -19.01 -2.69 3.46
C SER A 2 -18.09 -2.49 4.67
N THR A 3 -17.42 -1.34 4.76
CA THR A 3 -16.49 -0.96 5.82
C THR A 3 -17.14 -1.12 7.20
N THR A 4 -16.97 -2.27 7.83
CA THR A 4 -16.97 -2.36 9.29
C THR A 4 -15.81 -1.49 9.76
N ASP A 5 -16.08 -0.52 10.64
CA ASP A 5 -15.07 0.35 11.25
C ASP A 5 -13.92 -0.49 11.80
N LEU A 6 -12.88 -0.70 10.98
CA LEU A 6 -11.63 -1.24 11.45
C LEU A 6 -11.07 -0.20 12.39
N ASN A 7 -11.02 -0.54 13.67
CA ASN A 7 -10.44 0.30 14.70
C ASN A 7 -8.91 0.36 14.51
N VAL A 8 -8.47 1.17 13.54
CA VAL A 8 -7.07 1.44 13.26
C VAL A 8 -6.52 2.36 14.36
N HIS A 9 -5.33 2.04 14.85
CA HIS A 9 -4.63 2.88 15.80
C HIS A 9 -4.09 4.15 15.13
N VAL A 10 -4.70 5.29 15.44
CA VAL A 10 -4.20 6.63 15.07
C VAL A 10 -3.23 7.11 16.15
N GLY A 11 -1.97 7.35 15.77
CA GLY A 11 -0.95 7.75 16.73
C GLY A 11 0.44 7.17 16.40
N VAL A 12 1.32 7.24 17.39
CA VAL A 12 2.71 6.79 17.29
C VAL A 12 2.83 5.33 17.67
N TRP A 13 3.47 4.54 16.82
CA TRP A 13 3.83 3.15 17.07
C TRP A 13 5.18 2.83 16.44
N THR A 14 5.69 1.61 16.63
CA THR A 14 6.99 1.19 16.10
C THR A 14 6.81 0.00 15.17
N ASN A 15 7.21 0.16 13.92
CA ASN A 15 7.32 -0.92 12.96
C ASN A 15 8.64 -1.66 13.19
N TRP A 16 8.58 -2.78 13.91
CA TRP A 16 9.76 -3.52 14.32
C TRP A 16 10.51 -4.16 13.15
N ALA A 17 9.91 -4.26 11.97
CA ALA A 17 10.61 -4.67 10.74
C ALA A 17 11.75 -3.70 10.37
N LYS A 18 11.63 -2.42 10.74
CA LYS A 18 12.62 -1.37 10.48
C LYS A 18 13.48 -1.05 11.72
N GLY A 19 13.35 -1.82 12.81
CA GLY A 19 14.05 -1.57 14.07
C GLY A 19 13.50 -0.41 14.90
N SER A 20 14.14 -0.12 16.03
CA SER A 20 13.64 0.83 17.03
C SER A 20 13.76 2.30 16.62
N SER A 21 14.74 2.65 15.78
CA SER A 21 15.02 4.02 15.35
C SER A 21 14.23 4.39 14.09
N GLU A 22 14.44 3.66 13.00
CA GLU A 22 13.79 3.94 11.71
C GLU A 22 12.32 3.50 11.69
N GLY A 23 11.94 2.54 12.54
CA GLY A 23 10.58 2.02 12.63
C GLY A 23 9.58 2.90 13.36
N ARG A 24 10.00 3.98 14.03
CA ARG A 24 9.07 4.91 14.69
C ARG A 24 8.17 5.58 13.65
N THR A 25 6.88 5.26 13.72
CA THR A 25 5.89 5.56 12.70
C THR A 25 4.70 6.29 13.34
N LEU A 26 4.20 7.31 12.66
CA LEU A 26 2.99 8.05 13.01
C LEU A 26 1.90 7.74 11.98
N THR A 27 0.81 7.11 12.39
CA THR A 27 -0.35 6.85 11.52
C THR A 27 -1.41 7.91 11.72
N LEU A 28 -1.91 8.47 10.62
CA LEU A 28 -2.98 9.46 10.58
C LEU A 28 -4.03 9.07 9.53
N PRO A 29 -5.31 9.44 9.70
CA PRO A 29 -6.28 9.39 8.61
C PRO A 29 -5.78 10.18 7.41
N THR A 30 -6.08 9.74 6.18
CA THR A 30 -5.55 10.36 4.95
C THR A 30 -5.81 11.86 4.88
N GLN A 31 -6.95 12.34 5.36
CA GLN A 31 -7.25 13.77 5.43
C GLN A 31 -6.21 14.53 6.28
N ASN A 32 -5.93 14.07 7.50
CA ASN A 32 -4.92 14.69 8.37
C ASN A 32 -3.50 14.47 7.85
N GLY A 33 -3.22 13.33 7.22
CA GLY A 33 -1.96 13.05 6.55
C GLY A 33 -1.66 14.06 5.44
N THR A 34 -2.65 14.41 4.62
CA THR A 34 -2.48 15.42 3.57
C THR A 34 -2.22 16.83 4.13
N ILE A 35 -2.84 17.19 5.26
CA ILE A 35 -2.57 18.45 5.96
C ILE A 35 -1.11 18.48 6.46
N LEU A 36 -0.62 17.39 7.05
CA LEU A 36 0.77 17.29 7.49
C LEU A 36 1.75 17.41 6.31
N VAL A 37 1.46 16.75 5.19
CA VAL A 37 2.24 16.86 3.95
C VAL A 37 2.32 18.31 3.46
N ALA A 38 1.19 19.03 3.43
CA ALA A 38 1.16 20.43 3.04
C ALA A 38 1.97 21.31 4.00
N ALA A 39 1.85 21.07 5.32
CA ALA A 39 2.61 21.80 6.33
C ALA A 39 4.12 21.58 6.20
N LEU A 40 4.57 20.35 5.90
CA LEU A 40 5.98 20.04 5.64
C LEU A 40 6.52 20.76 4.41
N ALA A 41 5.78 20.75 3.30
CA ALA A 41 6.19 21.45 2.08
C ALA A 41 6.32 22.96 2.30
N LEU A 42 5.38 23.57 3.05
CA LEU A 42 5.44 24.97 3.45
C LEU A 42 6.65 25.24 4.36
N PHE A 43 6.86 24.39 5.38
CA PHE A 43 7.99 24.52 6.30
C PHE A 43 9.35 24.46 5.58
N VAL A 44 9.54 23.50 4.68
CA VAL A 44 10.75 23.40 3.85
C VAL A 44 10.94 24.63 2.98
N SER A 45 9.85 25.20 2.44
CA SER A 45 9.90 26.43 1.64
C SER A 45 10.36 27.64 2.45
N ILE A 46 9.88 27.77 3.70
CA ILE A 46 10.32 28.83 4.63
C ILE A 46 11.81 28.64 4.96
N ALA A 47 12.22 27.42 5.30
CA ALA A 47 13.62 27.11 5.58
C ALA A 47 14.53 27.39 4.37
N ALA A 48 14.07 27.10 3.14
CA ALA A 48 14.77 27.39 1.90
C ALA A 48 14.99 28.89 1.69
N SER A 49 13.97 29.72 1.97
CA SER A 49 14.09 31.18 1.87
C SER A 49 15.07 31.74 2.88
N GLN A 50 15.07 31.23 4.11
CA GLN A 50 15.99 31.69 5.16
C GLN A 50 17.44 31.27 4.87
N SER A 51 17.65 30.02 4.47
CA SER A 51 18.98 29.54 4.06
C SER A 51 19.52 30.26 2.81
N TRP A 52 18.65 30.77 1.94
CA TRP A 52 19.07 31.62 0.82
C TRP A 52 19.65 32.95 1.30
N GLY A 53 19.07 33.56 2.34
CA GLY A 53 19.62 34.76 2.98
C GLY A 53 21.05 34.52 3.47
N MET A 54 21.29 33.38 4.13
CA MET A 54 22.64 32.98 4.57
C MET A 54 23.60 32.79 3.39
N LEU A 55 23.17 32.08 2.35
CA LEU A 55 24.00 31.86 1.16
C LEU A 55 24.34 33.20 0.47
N SER A 56 23.35 34.09 0.35
CA SER A 56 23.51 35.42 -0.23
C SER A 56 24.50 36.26 0.58
N PHE A 57 24.44 36.18 1.92
CA PHE A 57 25.44 36.78 2.80
C PHE A 57 26.84 36.25 2.51
N PHE A 58 27.05 34.93 2.52
CA PHE A 58 28.38 34.36 2.28
C PHE A 58 28.93 34.72 0.90
N VAL A 59 28.10 34.61 -0.15
CA VAL A 59 28.48 34.98 -1.52
C VAL A 59 28.82 36.46 -1.61
N HIS A 60 28.06 37.33 -0.95
CA HIS A 60 28.35 38.76 -0.89
C HIS A 60 29.70 39.03 -0.21
N GLN A 61 29.91 38.43 0.97
CA GLN A 61 31.15 38.60 1.75
C GLN A 61 32.37 38.09 0.97
N MET A 62 32.29 36.94 0.28
CA MET A 62 33.38 36.41 -0.54
C MET A 62 33.72 37.30 -1.73
N ARG A 63 32.75 38.05 -2.26
CA ARG A 63 32.90 38.89 -3.45
C ARG A 63 33.21 40.34 -3.11
N THR A 64 33.09 40.74 -1.84
CA THR A 64 33.39 42.10 -1.38
C THR A 64 34.90 42.37 -1.54
N THR A 65 35.25 43.52 -2.12
CA THR A 65 36.64 43.88 -2.43
C THR A 65 36.90 45.35 -2.18
N ARG A 66 38.16 45.68 -1.85
CA ARG A 66 38.64 47.08 -1.76
C ARG A 66 39.06 47.66 -3.10
N LYS A 67 39.20 46.82 -4.14
CA LYS A 67 39.63 47.25 -5.47
C LYS A 67 38.46 47.93 -6.18
N PRO A 68 38.71 48.98 -6.99
CA PRO A 68 37.69 49.54 -7.88
C PRO A 68 37.10 48.43 -8.76
N GLN A 69 35.77 48.40 -8.87
CA GLN A 69 35.03 47.44 -9.69
C GLN A 69 34.00 48.18 -10.55
N SER A 70 33.49 47.51 -11.58
CA SER A 70 32.41 48.05 -12.42
C SER A 70 31.12 48.23 -11.62
N ALA A 71 30.30 49.22 -11.98
CA ALA A 71 28.98 49.46 -11.37
C ALA A 71 28.09 48.20 -11.33
N MET A 72 28.17 47.34 -12.36
CA MET A 72 27.50 46.04 -12.40
C MET A 72 27.82 45.15 -11.19
N HIS A 73 29.06 45.14 -10.71
CA HIS A 73 29.45 44.35 -9.54
C HIS A 73 28.72 44.84 -8.29
N PHE A 74 28.67 46.15 -8.06
CA PHE A 74 27.97 46.75 -6.93
C PHE A 74 26.46 46.51 -7.04
N GLN A 75 25.85 46.66 -8.22
CA GLN A 75 24.44 46.31 -8.44
C GLN A 75 24.12 44.85 -8.09
N GLN A 76 25.02 43.90 -8.41
CA GLN A 76 24.87 42.50 -8.00
C GLN A 76 24.99 42.33 -6.48
N GLN A 77 25.92 43.03 -5.82
CA GLN A 77 26.07 42.99 -4.36
C GLN A 77 24.85 43.56 -3.64
N THR A 78 24.35 44.71 -4.09
CA THR A 78 23.08 45.29 -3.64
C THR A 78 21.91 44.33 -3.85
N THR A 79 21.89 43.61 -4.99
CA THR A 79 20.83 42.62 -5.27
C THR A 79 20.86 41.47 -4.26
N LEU A 80 22.05 40.93 -3.95
CA LEU A 80 22.25 39.86 -2.97
C LEU A 80 21.85 40.27 -1.54
N ARG A 81 22.05 41.55 -1.17
CA ARG A 81 21.70 42.07 0.16
C ARG A 81 20.19 42.26 0.37
N ASN A 82 19.47 42.66 -0.68
CA ASN A 82 18.10 43.18 -0.55
C ASN A 82 17.01 42.21 -1.00
N HIS A 83 17.35 41.14 -1.73
CA HIS A 83 16.36 40.15 -2.16
C HIS A 83 16.41 38.91 -1.27
N GLY A 84 15.36 38.72 -0.46
CA GLY A 84 15.23 37.55 0.42
C GLY A 84 14.83 36.25 -0.30
N SER A 85 14.42 36.33 -1.57
CA SER A 85 14.01 35.17 -2.38
C SER A 85 15.03 34.88 -3.50
N PRO A 86 15.40 33.59 -3.70
CA PRO A 86 16.30 33.19 -4.78
C PRO A 86 15.74 33.52 -6.17
N LEU A 87 14.44 33.36 -6.38
CA LEU A 87 13.79 33.66 -7.67
C LEU A 87 13.85 35.16 -7.97
N ALA A 88 13.57 36.00 -6.97
CA ALA A 88 13.64 37.44 -7.12
C ALA A 88 15.08 37.90 -7.41
N THR A 89 16.06 37.34 -6.70
CA THR A 89 17.49 37.61 -6.92
C THR A 89 17.90 37.24 -8.35
N LEU A 90 17.54 36.04 -8.81
CA LEU A 90 17.84 35.55 -10.15
C LEU A 90 17.25 36.45 -11.23
N TRP A 91 15.97 36.81 -11.10
CA TRP A 91 15.30 37.68 -12.06
C TRP A 91 15.99 39.04 -12.18
N GLN A 92 16.40 39.64 -11.06
CA GLN A 92 17.14 40.89 -11.08
C GLN A 92 18.54 40.75 -11.68
N LEU A 93 19.25 39.66 -11.38
CA LEU A 93 20.55 39.38 -12.00
C LEU A 93 20.45 39.23 -13.53
N VAL A 94 19.36 38.63 -14.04
CA VAL A 94 19.08 38.55 -15.48
C VAL A 94 18.84 39.95 -16.06
N LYS A 95 18.01 40.77 -15.41
CA LYS A 95 17.77 42.17 -15.83
C LYS A 95 19.04 42.99 -15.86
N ILE A 96 19.87 42.91 -14.83
CA ILE A 96 21.19 43.58 -14.77
C ILE A 96 22.04 43.10 -15.95
N SER A 97 22.16 41.79 -16.15
CA SER A 97 22.98 41.23 -17.24
C SER A 97 22.53 41.70 -18.62
N TRP A 98 21.21 41.78 -18.83
CA TRP A 98 20.58 42.26 -20.06
C TRP A 98 20.79 43.75 -20.27
N ALA A 99 20.62 44.59 -19.24
CA ALA A 99 20.84 46.03 -19.32
C ALA A 99 22.29 46.37 -19.72
N TRP A 100 23.26 45.60 -19.20
CA TRP A 100 24.68 45.80 -19.48
C TRP A 100 25.19 45.11 -20.77
N ARG A 101 24.32 44.45 -21.55
CA ARG A 101 24.73 43.61 -22.71
C ARG A 101 25.49 44.35 -23.81
N SER A 102 25.19 45.62 -24.02
CA SER A 102 25.81 46.46 -25.05
C SER A 102 26.96 47.32 -24.52
N GLN A 103 27.09 47.46 -23.21
CA GLN A 103 28.06 48.37 -22.57
C GLN A 103 29.29 47.66 -21.98
N SER A 104 29.22 46.35 -21.74
CA SER A 104 30.30 45.59 -21.10
C SER A 104 30.56 44.28 -21.82
N VAL A 105 31.78 44.12 -22.36
CA VAL A 105 32.19 42.87 -23.01
C VAL A 105 32.13 41.73 -21.99
N GLY A 106 31.32 40.71 -22.31
CA GLY A 106 31.12 39.55 -21.43
C GLY A 106 30.25 39.80 -20.21
N SER A 107 29.36 40.81 -20.21
CA SER A 107 28.39 41.08 -19.13
C SER A 107 27.69 39.82 -18.61
N PHE A 108 27.12 39.01 -19.50
CA PHE A 108 26.48 37.74 -19.13
C PHE A 108 27.43 36.74 -18.47
N ARG A 109 28.68 36.64 -18.93
CA ARG A 109 29.71 35.76 -18.31
C ARG A 109 30.05 36.19 -16.88
N LYS A 110 29.90 37.47 -16.54
CA LYS A 110 30.17 38.00 -15.19
C LYS A 110 29.02 37.73 -14.20
N SER A 111 27.80 37.50 -14.67
CA SER A 111 26.65 37.12 -13.83
C SER A 111 26.35 35.63 -13.81
N ILE A 112 26.83 34.87 -14.80
CA ILE A 112 26.40 33.48 -15.02
C ILE A 112 26.65 32.58 -13.80
N GLY A 113 27.74 32.80 -13.05
CA GLY A 113 28.02 32.05 -11.83
C GLY A 113 26.95 32.23 -10.75
N LEU A 114 26.45 33.46 -10.56
CA LEU A 114 25.38 33.74 -9.59
C LEU A 114 24.02 33.24 -10.07
N ILE A 115 23.75 33.35 -11.37
CA ILE A 115 22.51 32.84 -11.98
C ILE A 115 22.47 31.32 -11.86
N LEU A 116 23.56 30.61 -12.19
CA LEU A 116 23.67 29.17 -12.03
C LEU A 116 23.54 28.75 -10.57
N LEU A 117 24.18 29.47 -9.65
CA LEU A 117 24.02 29.22 -8.22
C LEU A 117 22.56 29.32 -7.77
N GLY A 118 21.86 30.39 -8.17
CA GLY A 118 20.44 30.58 -7.88
C GLY A 118 19.55 29.51 -8.52
N LEU A 119 19.83 29.10 -9.76
CA LEU A 119 19.09 28.02 -10.45
C LEU A 119 19.29 26.68 -9.74
N VAL A 120 20.53 26.32 -9.43
CA VAL A 120 20.84 25.07 -8.72
C VAL A 120 20.17 25.06 -7.35
N TYR A 121 20.19 26.18 -6.64
CA TYR A 121 19.53 26.33 -5.36
C TYR A 121 18.00 26.15 -5.45
N LEU A 122 17.36 26.83 -6.42
CA LEU A 122 15.92 26.71 -6.67
C LEU A 122 15.53 25.28 -7.04
N MET A 123 16.30 24.61 -7.89
CA MET A 123 16.05 23.22 -8.26
C MET A 123 16.20 22.28 -7.06
N MET A 124 17.25 22.44 -6.27
CA MET A 124 17.53 21.60 -5.10
C MET A 124 16.42 21.74 -4.04
N PHE A 125 16.09 22.98 -3.64
CA PHE A 125 15.07 23.21 -2.61
C PHE A 125 13.65 23.05 -3.13
N GLY A 126 13.39 23.31 -4.40
CA GLY A 126 12.12 22.99 -5.06
C GLY A 126 11.87 21.48 -5.05
N ALA A 127 12.88 20.68 -5.43
CA ALA A 127 12.82 19.23 -5.31
C ALA A 127 12.65 18.80 -3.84
N ALA A 128 13.43 19.34 -2.90
CA ALA A 128 13.32 19.00 -1.48
C ALA A 128 11.91 19.30 -0.91
N SER A 129 11.29 20.42 -1.31
CA SER A 129 9.92 20.76 -0.90
C SER A 129 8.90 19.74 -1.41
N VAL A 130 8.95 19.38 -2.70
CA VAL A 130 8.03 18.41 -3.31
C VAL A 130 8.24 17.00 -2.76
N PHE A 131 9.49 16.57 -2.60
CA PHE A 131 9.83 15.23 -2.12
C PHE A 131 9.82 15.09 -0.59
N SER A 132 9.66 16.19 0.17
CA SER A 132 9.59 16.16 1.65
C SER A 132 8.53 15.18 2.16
N SER A 133 7.38 15.15 1.48
CA SER A 133 6.28 14.25 1.75
C SER A 133 6.65 12.80 1.47
N ARG A 134 7.30 12.50 0.34
CA ARG A 134 7.72 11.13 0.00
C ARG A 134 8.80 10.59 0.93
N VAL A 135 9.66 11.47 1.45
CA VAL A 135 10.67 11.09 2.44
C VAL A 135 10.02 10.79 3.80
N ALA A 136 8.95 11.51 4.14
CA ALA A 136 8.22 11.31 5.38
C ALA A 136 7.22 10.16 5.32
N THR A 137 6.48 9.98 4.23
CA THR A 137 5.48 8.93 4.06
C THR A 137 6.16 7.58 3.87
N THR A 138 5.80 6.62 4.70
CA THR A 138 6.42 5.29 4.74
C THR A 138 5.62 4.23 4.00
N SER A 139 4.30 4.20 4.20
CA SER A 139 3.41 3.17 3.65
C SER A 139 1.93 3.43 4.02
N ASP A 140 1.06 2.58 3.49
CA ASP A 140 -0.33 2.32 3.89
C ASP A 140 -0.44 1.29 5.03
N GLU A 141 0.68 0.80 5.55
CA GLU A 141 0.71 -0.11 6.70
C GLU A 141 0.21 0.60 7.97
N VAL A 142 -0.72 -0.03 8.66
CA VAL A 142 -1.36 0.46 9.87
C VAL A 142 -1.41 -0.59 10.96
N LEU A 143 -1.42 -0.13 12.21
CA LEU A 143 -1.60 -0.97 13.39
C LEU A 143 -3.10 -1.11 13.70
N VAL A 144 -3.56 -2.33 13.92
CA VAL A 144 -4.97 -2.65 14.20
C VAL A 144 -5.22 -2.75 15.70
N ARG A 145 -6.41 -2.34 16.17
CA ARG A 145 -6.87 -2.57 17.54
C ARG A 145 -8.37 -2.85 17.60
N SER A 146 -8.77 -4.12 17.70
CA SER A 146 -10.19 -4.48 17.84
C SER A 146 -10.55 -4.93 19.25
N PRO A 147 -11.74 -4.56 19.79
CA PRO A 147 -12.26 -5.16 21.02
C PRO A 147 -12.64 -6.63 20.86
N SER A 148 -12.83 -7.10 19.62
CA SER A 148 -13.13 -8.49 19.29
C SER A 148 -11.88 -9.29 18.88
N CYS A 149 -10.68 -8.77 19.17
CA CYS A 149 -9.45 -9.49 18.90
C CYS A 149 -9.35 -10.75 19.77
N GLY A 150 -9.15 -11.89 19.11
CA GLY A 150 -9.02 -13.20 19.76
C GLY A 150 -9.22 -14.36 18.79
N ILE A 151 -8.79 -15.55 19.23
CA ILE A 151 -8.97 -16.80 18.48
C ILE A 151 -10.40 -17.30 18.69
N TRP A 152 -11.16 -17.46 17.61
CA TRP A 152 -12.45 -18.18 17.67
C TRP A 152 -12.18 -19.69 17.66
N ALA A 153 -12.03 -20.26 18.86
CA ALA A 153 -11.87 -21.70 19.04
C ALA A 153 -13.15 -22.34 19.60
N LEU A 154 -13.59 -23.45 18.99
CA LEU A 154 -14.62 -24.30 19.57
C LEU A 154 -14.02 -25.05 20.77
N LYS A 155 -14.61 -24.88 21.96
CA LYS A 155 -14.18 -25.60 23.16
C LYS A 155 -14.75 -27.02 23.15
N PRO A 156 -14.00 -28.03 23.62
CA PRO A 156 -14.46 -29.43 23.66
C PRO A 156 -15.76 -29.62 24.47
N ASP A 157 -15.94 -28.85 25.55
CA ASP A 157 -17.13 -28.92 26.41
C ASP A 157 -18.38 -28.24 25.79
N MET A 158 -18.25 -27.61 24.61
CA MET A 158 -19.35 -26.95 23.90
C MET A 158 -20.07 -27.87 22.90
N SER A 159 -20.00 -29.20 23.10
CA SER A 159 -20.78 -30.16 22.31
C SER A 159 -22.30 -29.91 22.36
N ASP A 160 -22.77 -29.11 23.33
CA ASP A 160 -24.18 -28.74 23.48
C ASP A 160 -24.57 -27.43 22.75
N ASP A 161 -23.62 -26.61 22.28
CA ASP A 161 -23.91 -25.38 21.52
C ASP A 161 -23.79 -25.61 20.01
N PHE A 162 -24.78 -26.35 19.48
CA PHE A 162 -24.91 -26.61 18.04
C PHE A 162 -24.99 -25.32 17.20
N GLU A 163 -25.48 -24.21 17.77
CA GLU A 163 -25.55 -22.92 17.07
C GLU A 163 -24.14 -22.42 16.79
N GLN A 164 -23.29 -22.30 17.82
CA GLN A 164 -21.92 -21.82 17.63
C GLN A 164 -21.11 -22.74 16.70
N MET A 165 -21.27 -24.06 16.81
CA MET A 165 -20.59 -25.00 15.92
C MET A 165 -21.04 -24.81 14.46
N THR A 166 -22.32 -24.58 14.23
CA THR A 166 -22.85 -24.30 12.88
C THR A 166 -22.33 -22.98 12.36
N ASP A 167 -22.38 -21.92 13.18
CA ASP A 167 -21.87 -20.59 12.85
C ASP A 167 -20.37 -20.62 12.52
N PHE A 168 -19.57 -21.37 13.29
CA PHE A 168 -18.15 -21.56 13.03
C PHE A 168 -17.91 -22.23 11.68
N ASN A 169 -18.63 -23.31 11.38
CA ASN A 169 -18.51 -24.02 10.09
C ASN A 169 -18.93 -23.14 8.90
N VAL A 170 -20.01 -22.36 9.05
CA VAL A 170 -20.44 -21.40 8.05
C VAL A 170 -19.39 -20.31 7.85
N HIS A 171 -18.80 -19.80 8.92
CA HIS A 171 -17.73 -18.81 8.86
C HIS A 171 -16.47 -19.35 8.16
N GLN A 172 -16.05 -20.59 8.47
CA GLN A 172 -14.93 -21.24 7.77
C GLN A 172 -15.18 -21.35 6.26
N ARG A 173 -16.41 -21.69 5.86
CA ARG A 173 -16.82 -21.69 4.46
C ARG A 173 -16.73 -20.32 3.80
N VAL A 174 -17.27 -19.29 4.44
CA VAL A 174 -17.16 -17.91 3.93
C VAL A 174 -15.70 -17.49 3.79
N ASN A 175 -14.85 -17.83 4.76
CA ASN A 175 -13.42 -17.56 4.71
C ASN A 175 -12.71 -18.28 3.57
N ALA A 176 -13.04 -19.54 3.33
CA ALA A 176 -12.50 -20.31 2.21
C ALA A 176 -12.90 -19.69 0.86
N ASP A 177 -14.18 -19.33 0.69
CA ASP A 177 -14.70 -18.70 -0.54
C ASP A 177 -14.10 -17.30 -0.78
N LEU A 178 -13.96 -16.47 0.27
CA LEU A 178 -13.30 -15.16 0.17
C LEU A 178 -11.81 -15.31 -0.16
N SER A 179 -11.14 -16.31 0.38
CA SER A 179 -9.73 -16.57 0.11
C SER A 179 -9.51 -17.09 -1.31
N LYS A 180 -10.36 -18.00 -1.78
CA LYS A 180 -10.37 -18.48 -3.17
C LYS A 180 -10.60 -17.33 -4.15
N SER A 181 -11.59 -16.47 -3.86
CA SER A 181 -11.87 -15.28 -4.67
C SER A 181 -10.69 -14.30 -4.67
N TYR A 182 -10.04 -14.10 -3.52
CA TYR A 182 -8.83 -13.27 -3.45
C TYR A 182 -7.69 -13.86 -4.28
N VAL A 183 -7.43 -15.16 -4.23
CA VAL A 183 -6.41 -15.80 -5.09
C VAL A 183 -6.74 -15.59 -6.56
N ARG A 184 -7.99 -15.85 -6.96
CA ARG A 184 -8.46 -15.69 -8.33
C ARG A 184 -8.38 -14.24 -8.80
N ASP A 185 -8.84 -13.26 -8.03
CA ASP A 185 -9.02 -11.89 -8.50
C ASP A 185 -7.77 -11.03 -8.26
N CYS A 186 -7.06 -11.27 -7.15
CA CYS A 186 -5.94 -10.47 -6.71
C CYS A 186 -4.58 -11.08 -7.05
N LEU A 187 -4.42 -12.39 -7.23
CA LEU A 187 -3.09 -12.97 -7.49
C LEU A 187 -2.85 -13.33 -8.96
N SER A 188 -3.91 -13.56 -9.74
CA SER A 188 -3.83 -13.92 -11.17
C SER A 188 -3.51 -12.74 -12.12
N GLY A 189 -3.30 -11.53 -11.58
CA GLY A 189 -2.78 -10.38 -12.32
C GLY A 189 -3.83 -9.39 -12.87
N PHE A 190 -5.12 -9.58 -12.60
CA PHE A 190 -6.16 -8.80 -13.29
C PHE A 190 -6.38 -7.38 -12.76
N GLN A 191 -6.21 -7.07 -11.47
CA GLN A 191 -6.34 -5.68 -10.97
C GLN A 191 -5.50 -5.40 -9.71
N SER A 192 -5.04 -4.15 -9.57
CA SER A 192 -4.50 -3.59 -8.31
C SER A 192 -5.61 -2.86 -7.57
N SER A 193 -6.63 -3.58 -7.14
CA SER A 193 -7.71 -3.00 -6.33
C SER A 193 -7.23 -2.77 -4.90
N PRO A 194 -7.70 -1.75 -4.16
CA PRO A 194 -7.40 -1.59 -2.73
C PRO A 194 -7.73 -2.85 -1.91
N GLU A 195 -8.77 -3.58 -2.27
CA GLU A 195 -9.20 -4.85 -1.68
C GLU A 195 -8.13 -5.96 -1.84
N CYS A 196 -7.24 -5.82 -2.83
CA CYS A 196 -6.12 -6.72 -3.04
C CYS A 196 -4.90 -6.38 -2.19
N ASN A 197 -4.90 -5.27 -1.46
CA ASN A 197 -3.77 -4.82 -0.63
C ASN A 197 -4.21 -4.58 0.81
N ILE A 198 -4.90 -5.55 1.42
CA ILE A 198 -5.37 -5.48 2.82
C ILE A 198 -4.43 -6.19 3.81
N PHE A 199 -3.72 -7.22 3.36
CA PHE A 199 -2.78 -7.98 4.20
C PHE A 199 -1.37 -7.37 4.18
N LYS A 200 -0.51 -7.81 5.11
CA LYS A 200 0.90 -7.38 5.17
C LYS A 200 1.62 -7.57 3.83
N GLN A 201 1.46 -8.76 3.25
CA GLN A 201 1.88 -9.09 1.89
C GLN A 201 0.68 -9.49 1.04
N ARG A 202 0.62 -9.00 -0.19
CA ARG A 202 -0.43 -9.38 -1.17
C ARG A 202 -0.47 -10.89 -1.41
N ALA A 203 0.68 -11.53 -1.56
CA ALA A 203 0.79 -12.97 -1.74
C ALA A 203 1.86 -13.53 -0.81
N ILE A 204 1.62 -14.71 -0.23
CA ILE A 204 2.70 -15.49 0.37
C ILE A 204 3.46 -16.18 -0.76
N PRO A 205 4.77 -15.94 -0.90
CA PRO A 205 5.58 -16.66 -1.86
C PRO A 205 5.76 -18.12 -1.43
N TYR A 206 5.73 -19.02 -2.40
CA TYR A 206 6.08 -20.43 -2.22
C TYR A 206 6.73 -20.98 -3.50
N LEU A 207 7.45 -22.09 -3.37
CA LEU A 207 8.11 -22.78 -4.47
C LEU A 207 7.21 -23.90 -4.98
N SER A 208 6.92 -23.88 -6.27
CA SER A 208 6.18 -24.93 -6.99
C SER A 208 7.15 -25.73 -7.86
N ARG A 209 7.34 -27.02 -7.55
CA ARG A 209 8.27 -27.92 -8.25
C ARG A 209 7.52 -29.12 -8.83
N LYS A 210 7.51 -29.23 -10.15
CA LYS A 210 6.76 -30.26 -10.91
C LYS A 210 7.51 -31.60 -11.09
N ASN A 211 8.77 -31.67 -10.66
CA ASN A 211 9.65 -32.82 -10.83
C ASN A 211 9.97 -33.52 -9.50
N ALA A 212 9.02 -33.51 -8.57
CA ALA A 212 9.18 -34.13 -7.26
C ALA A 212 8.99 -35.64 -7.33
N THR A 213 9.59 -36.35 -6.39
CA THR A 213 9.43 -37.79 -6.27
C THR A 213 8.05 -38.13 -5.69
N CYS A 214 7.44 -39.22 -6.19
CA CYS A 214 6.21 -39.78 -5.63
C CYS A 214 6.32 -39.92 -4.10
N PRO A 215 5.38 -39.37 -3.31
CA PRO A 215 5.44 -39.44 -1.85
C PRO A 215 5.00 -40.81 -1.31
N PHE A 216 4.40 -41.65 -2.16
CA PHE A 216 3.92 -43.00 -1.82
C PHE A 216 4.85 -44.07 -2.39
N SER A 217 4.48 -45.34 -2.21
CA SER A 217 5.19 -46.44 -2.91
C SER A 217 5.05 -46.28 -4.43
N PRO A 218 6.09 -46.61 -5.23
CA PRO A 218 6.13 -46.30 -6.67
C PRO A 218 4.92 -46.81 -7.47
N GLU A 219 4.35 -47.94 -7.05
CA GLU A 219 3.16 -48.56 -7.65
C GLU A 219 1.87 -47.76 -7.43
N MET A 220 1.86 -46.80 -6.49
CA MET A 220 0.65 -46.04 -6.15
C MET A 220 0.50 -44.75 -6.95
N CYS A 221 1.58 -44.21 -7.50
CA CYS A 221 1.54 -43.00 -8.31
C CYS A 221 1.44 -43.33 -9.80
N LEU A 222 0.70 -42.52 -10.55
CA LEU A 222 0.71 -42.55 -12.00
C LEU A 222 1.92 -41.77 -12.54
N GLY A 223 2.52 -42.29 -13.62
CA GLY A 223 3.63 -41.65 -14.32
C GLY A 223 5.02 -42.12 -13.89
N ALA A 224 6.05 -41.37 -14.27
CA ALA A 224 7.43 -41.68 -13.91
C ALA A 224 7.71 -41.27 -12.44
N PRO A 225 8.75 -41.83 -11.78
CA PRO A 225 8.99 -41.57 -10.35
C PRO A 225 9.14 -40.10 -9.94
N ASN A 226 9.44 -39.19 -10.88
CA ASN A 226 9.69 -37.77 -10.66
C ASN A 226 8.68 -36.85 -11.36
N THR A 227 7.39 -37.21 -11.38
CA THR A 227 6.30 -36.41 -11.98
C THR A 227 5.32 -35.85 -10.96
N SER A 228 5.66 -35.88 -9.67
CA SER A 228 4.81 -35.34 -8.61
C SER A 228 5.05 -33.84 -8.43
N LEU A 229 4.04 -33.16 -7.89
CA LEU A 229 4.08 -31.73 -7.61
C LEU A 229 4.41 -31.51 -6.14
N ARG A 230 5.48 -30.76 -5.85
CA ARG A 230 5.85 -30.32 -4.51
C ARG A 230 5.71 -28.82 -4.37
N LEU A 231 4.92 -28.41 -3.39
CA LEU A 231 4.62 -27.02 -3.02
C LEU A 231 5.23 -26.75 -1.65
N ASP A 232 6.10 -25.74 -1.56
CA ASP A 232 6.90 -25.47 -0.36
C ASP A 232 6.90 -23.98 -0.06
N SER A 233 6.28 -23.58 1.05
CA SER A 233 6.22 -22.17 1.44
C SER A 233 7.58 -21.57 1.79
N THR A 234 8.61 -22.40 1.94
CA THR A 234 9.86 -22.03 2.63
C THR A 234 9.59 -21.51 4.05
N LEU A 235 10.60 -20.97 4.73
CA LEU A 235 10.43 -20.40 6.06
C LEU A 235 9.83 -18.99 5.96
N LEU A 236 8.59 -18.85 6.40
CA LEU A 236 7.84 -17.59 6.45
C LEU A 236 8.00 -16.93 7.81
N ASP A 237 8.51 -15.70 7.85
CA ASP A 237 8.68 -14.93 9.09
C ASP A 237 7.36 -14.29 9.55
N SER A 238 7.06 -14.40 10.85
CA SER A 238 5.79 -13.93 11.43
C SER A 238 5.57 -12.42 11.28
N ASN A 239 6.64 -11.62 11.29
CA ASN A 239 6.55 -10.17 11.16
C ASN A 239 6.45 -9.74 9.69
N HIS A 240 7.36 -10.24 8.85
CA HIS A 240 7.46 -9.81 7.47
C HIS A 240 6.36 -10.35 6.56
N VAL A 241 5.85 -11.55 6.84
CA VAL A 241 4.84 -12.24 6.00
C VAL A 241 3.44 -12.08 6.60
N PHE A 242 3.27 -12.42 7.88
CA PHE A 242 1.95 -12.46 8.50
C PHE A 242 1.53 -11.15 9.18
N GLY A 243 2.43 -10.18 9.35
CA GLY A 243 2.10 -8.89 9.95
C GLY A 243 2.10 -8.86 11.48
N ILE A 244 2.58 -9.92 12.15
CA ILE A 244 2.75 -9.95 13.61
C ILE A 244 3.95 -9.07 13.98
N ASN A 245 3.70 -7.83 14.39
CA ASN A 245 4.69 -6.79 14.64
C ASN A 245 5.48 -7.04 15.92
N ALA A 246 6.35 -8.05 15.89
CA ALA A 246 7.19 -8.46 17.00
C ALA A 246 8.62 -7.90 16.91
N LEU A 247 9.24 -7.65 18.07
CA LEU A 247 10.69 -7.46 18.20
C LEU A 247 11.42 -8.68 17.62
N PRO A 248 12.67 -8.54 17.12
CA PRO A 248 13.41 -9.67 16.55
C PRO A 248 13.43 -10.92 17.44
N LYS A 249 13.66 -10.75 18.75
CA LYS A 249 13.67 -11.84 19.75
C LYS A 249 12.32 -12.58 19.91
N ASP A 250 11.21 -11.96 19.52
CA ASP A 250 9.85 -12.45 19.72
C ASP A 250 9.24 -13.00 18.40
N ARG A 251 10.03 -13.07 17.33
CA ARG A 251 9.57 -13.59 16.02
C ARG A 251 9.64 -15.12 15.99
N VAL A 252 8.79 -15.69 15.15
CA VAL A 252 8.78 -17.12 14.81
C VAL A 252 8.73 -17.28 13.30
N SER A 253 9.08 -18.45 12.79
CA SER A 253 8.95 -18.78 11.38
C SER A 253 8.16 -20.07 11.18
N TYR A 254 7.40 -20.13 10.09
CA TYR A 254 6.55 -21.25 9.74
C TYR A 254 6.81 -21.72 8.32
N ARG A 255 6.73 -23.03 8.11
CA ARG A 255 6.80 -23.66 6.79
C ARG A 255 5.70 -24.69 6.62
N LYS A 256 5.01 -24.62 5.49
CA LYS A 256 4.06 -25.62 4.99
C LYS A 256 4.64 -26.31 3.75
N VAL A 257 4.55 -27.63 3.69
CA VAL A 257 4.94 -28.42 2.53
C VAL A 257 3.79 -29.34 2.14
N ALA A 258 3.44 -29.35 0.85
CA ALA A 258 2.53 -30.32 0.27
C ALA A 258 3.20 -31.04 -0.91
N THR A 259 3.03 -32.35 -1.02
CA THR A 259 3.45 -33.11 -2.21
C THR A 259 2.28 -33.92 -2.72
N CYS A 260 1.87 -33.71 -3.97
CA CYS A 260 0.70 -34.33 -4.58
C CYS A 260 1.08 -35.13 -5.84
N SER A 261 0.41 -36.24 -6.06
CA SER A 261 0.57 -37.07 -7.25
C SER A 261 -0.75 -37.78 -7.62
N PRO A 262 -1.12 -37.84 -8.90
CA PRO A 262 -2.23 -38.67 -9.36
C PRO A 262 -1.97 -40.13 -8.98
N GLY A 263 -2.99 -40.81 -8.45
CA GLY A 263 -2.86 -42.17 -7.91
C GLY A 263 -3.52 -43.23 -8.81
N THR A 264 -3.00 -44.46 -8.77
CA THR A 264 -3.62 -45.57 -9.48
C THR A 264 -4.91 -46.02 -8.82
N THR A 265 -5.91 -46.32 -9.63
CA THR A 265 -7.19 -46.93 -9.22
C THR A 265 -7.31 -48.40 -9.60
N GLU A 266 -6.36 -48.92 -10.37
CA GLU A 266 -6.36 -50.32 -10.80
C GLU A 266 -6.13 -51.25 -9.61
N GLY A 267 -7.04 -52.18 -9.38
CA GLY A 267 -6.99 -53.10 -8.23
C GLY A 267 -7.45 -52.51 -6.90
N TYR A 268 -7.83 -51.22 -6.85
CA TYR A 268 -8.27 -50.53 -5.63
C TYR A 268 -9.70 -49.96 -5.72
N VAL A 269 -10.35 -50.06 -6.88
CA VAL A 269 -11.70 -49.57 -7.10
C VAL A 269 -12.58 -50.69 -7.64
N GLU A 270 -13.78 -50.84 -7.07
CA GLU A 270 -14.80 -51.81 -7.47
C GLU A 270 -16.12 -51.09 -7.77
N SER A 271 -16.80 -51.48 -8.85
CA SER A 271 -18.15 -51.00 -9.16
C SER A 271 -19.15 -52.12 -8.99
N GLY A 272 -20.32 -51.79 -8.42
CA GLY A 272 -21.37 -52.75 -8.12
C GLY A 272 -22.75 -52.11 -8.05
N THR A 273 -23.74 -52.93 -7.69
CA THR A 273 -25.13 -52.49 -7.51
C THR A 273 -25.59 -52.79 -6.08
N GLY A 274 -26.26 -51.83 -5.45
CA GLY A 274 -26.87 -51.98 -4.13
C GLY A 274 -28.39 -51.77 -4.18
N ASP A 275 -29.09 -52.11 -3.10
CA ASP A 275 -30.50 -51.77 -2.91
C ASP A 275 -30.66 -51.08 -1.55
N PHE A 276 -31.34 -49.94 -1.53
CA PHE A 276 -31.70 -49.26 -0.29
C PHE A 276 -33.15 -48.83 -0.32
N GLY A 277 -33.96 -49.44 0.55
CA GLY A 277 -35.40 -49.17 0.62
C GLY A 277 -36.17 -49.63 -0.64
N GLY A 278 -35.73 -50.70 -1.31
CA GLY A 278 -36.36 -51.23 -2.52
C GLY A 278 -36.07 -50.44 -3.79
N ARG A 279 -35.08 -49.53 -3.76
CA ARG A 279 -34.53 -48.86 -4.94
C ARG A 279 -33.09 -49.32 -5.16
N GLY A 280 -32.86 -49.95 -6.30
CA GLY A 280 -31.52 -50.33 -6.74
C GLY A 280 -30.72 -49.13 -7.21
N TYR A 281 -29.45 -49.04 -6.85
CA TYR A 281 -28.52 -47.98 -7.26
C TYR A 281 -27.16 -48.59 -7.65
N ASN A 282 -26.40 -47.86 -8.46
CA ASN A 282 -25.03 -48.20 -8.81
C ASN A 282 -24.06 -47.47 -7.87
N TYR A 283 -22.98 -48.14 -7.52
CA TYR A 283 -21.90 -47.55 -6.75
C TYR A 283 -20.53 -47.87 -7.34
N THR A 284 -19.56 -47.03 -7.01
CA THR A 284 -18.14 -47.27 -7.22
C THR A 284 -17.42 -47.00 -5.89
N ALA A 285 -16.82 -48.04 -5.32
CA ALA A 285 -16.16 -48.02 -4.03
C ALA A 285 -14.64 -48.09 -4.19
N ALA A 286 -13.93 -47.29 -3.40
CA ALA A 286 -12.47 -47.22 -3.37
C ALA A 286 -11.92 -47.80 -2.06
N TYR A 287 -10.87 -48.61 -2.14
CA TYR A 287 -10.30 -49.40 -1.03
C TYR A 287 -8.82 -49.06 -0.78
N TYR A 288 -8.56 -47.89 -0.24
CA TYR A 288 -7.23 -47.44 0.20
C TYR A 288 -7.04 -47.52 1.71
N GLY A 289 -8.02 -48.08 2.43
CA GLY A 289 -8.05 -48.10 3.88
C GLY A 289 -9.46 -47.99 4.48
N ALA A 290 -9.64 -48.51 5.69
CA ALA A 290 -10.92 -48.39 6.41
C ALA A 290 -11.18 -46.94 6.80
N ASN A 291 -12.37 -46.41 6.46
CA ASN A 291 -12.81 -45.08 6.84
C ASN A 291 -13.67 -45.14 8.10
N GLU A 292 -13.23 -44.45 9.16
CA GLU A 292 -13.89 -44.43 10.46
C GLU A 292 -14.97 -43.33 10.53
N ASN A 293 -14.85 -42.28 9.72
CA ASN A 293 -15.86 -41.22 9.61
C ASN A 293 -17.09 -41.67 8.80
N MET A 294 -16.85 -42.33 7.66
CA MET A 294 -17.89 -42.84 6.78
C MET A 294 -17.98 -44.35 6.92
N ASN A 295 -18.86 -44.81 7.82
CA ASN A 295 -19.03 -46.23 8.06
C ASN A 295 -19.82 -46.90 6.91
N SER A 296 -19.12 -47.17 5.81
CA SER A 296 -19.65 -47.79 4.58
C SER A 296 -20.20 -49.20 4.80
N SER A 297 -19.86 -49.84 5.93
CA SER A 297 -20.44 -51.15 6.33
C SER A 297 -21.91 -51.05 6.75
N ARG A 298 -22.44 -49.85 7.00
CA ARG A 298 -23.87 -49.69 7.27
C ARG A 298 -24.68 -50.00 6.00
N PRO A 299 -25.82 -50.71 6.10
CA PRO A 299 -26.65 -51.04 4.93
C PRO A 299 -27.08 -49.83 4.10
N MET A 300 -27.28 -48.68 4.73
CA MET A 300 -27.62 -47.41 4.07
C MET A 300 -26.51 -46.87 3.14
N TYR A 301 -25.27 -47.33 3.32
CA TYR A 301 -24.11 -46.94 2.51
C TYR A 301 -23.58 -48.11 1.66
N GLY A 302 -24.39 -49.16 1.47
CA GLY A 302 -24.07 -50.30 0.61
C GLY A 302 -23.51 -51.53 1.31
N GLY A 303 -23.29 -51.50 2.63
CA GLY A 303 -22.77 -52.66 3.36
C GLY A 303 -21.33 -53.03 2.95
N LEU A 304 -20.55 -52.04 2.51
CA LEU A 304 -19.21 -52.21 1.96
C LEU A 304 -18.19 -52.11 3.09
N GLU A 305 -17.65 -53.24 3.54
CA GLU A 305 -16.62 -53.25 4.57
C GLU A 305 -15.31 -52.64 4.05
N ASN A 306 -14.66 -51.83 4.89
CA ASN A 306 -13.34 -51.23 4.62
C ASN A 306 -13.24 -50.30 3.38
N ALA A 307 -14.35 -49.81 2.84
CA ALA A 307 -14.30 -48.83 1.76
C ALA A 307 -13.85 -47.45 2.31
N THR A 308 -12.89 -46.83 1.62
CA THR A 308 -12.40 -45.49 1.92
C THR A 308 -13.37 -44.42 1.45
N TYR A 309 -13.94 -44.62 0.27
CA TYR A 309 -14.89 -43.71 -0.38
C TYR A 309 -15.86 -44.51 -1.25
N VAL A 310 -17.09 -44.03 -1.37
CA VAL A 310 -18.15 -44.65 -2.18
C VAL A 310 -18.86 -43.54 -2.95
N HIS A 311 -18.76 -43.59 -4.27
CA HIS A 311 -19.54 -42.76 -5.19
C HIS A 311 -20.79 -43.53 -5.61
N THR A 312 -21.97 -42.89 -5.60
CA THR A 312 -23.25 -43.55 -5.95
C THR A 312 -24.16 -42.64 -6.76
N ASP A 313 -24.98 -43.25 -7.63
CA ASP A 313 -26.03 -42.56 -8.39
C ASP A 313 -27.36 -42.46 -7.61
N TYR A 314 -27.42 -42.98 -6.38
CA TYR A 314 -28.63 -43.04 -5.57
C TYR A 314 -29.30 -41.67 -5.38
N LYS A 315 -28.50 -40.61 -5.16
CA LYS A 315 -29.02 -39.24 -4.99
C LYS A 315 -29.72 -38.73 -6.25
N GLU A 316 -29.18 -39.03 -7.43
CA GLU A 316 -29.79 -38.65 -8.71
C GLU A 316 -31.11 -39.37 -8.91
N GLN A 317 -31.13 -40.68 -8.63
CA GLN A 317 -32.30 -41.53 -8.78
C GLN A 317 -33.41 -41.24 -7.74
N GLN A 318 -33.05 -40.88 -6.50
CA GLN A 318 -34.02 -40.68 -5.43
C GLN A 318 -34.80 -39.37 -5.59
N LEU A 319 -34.11 -38.30 -5.97
CA LEU A 319 -34.66 -36.94 -6.01
C LEU A 319 -35.34 -36.59 -7.34
N GLY A 320 -35.25 -37.48 -8.35
CA GLY A 320 -35.69 -37.14 -9.72
C GLY A 320 -34.97 -35.88 -10.21
N TYR A 321 -33.67 -35.82 -9.93
CA TYR A 321 -32.91 -34.58 -9.96
C TYR A 321 -32.98 -33.94 -11.35
N ASP A 322 -33.45 -32.69 -11.42
CA ASP A 322 -33.32 -31.92 -12.64
C ASP A 322 -31.83 -31.60 -12.82
N ARG A 323 -31.19 -32.41 -13.66
CA ARG A 323 -29.78 -32.30 -14.04
C ARG A 323 -29.45 -30.91 -14.64
N GLN A 324 -30.46 -30.08 -14.95
CA GLN A 324 -30.30 -28.68 -15.39
C GLN A 324 -30.16 -27.66 -14.23
N SER A 325 -30.26 -28.06 -12.96
CA SER A 325 -30.37 -27.14 -11.81
C SER A 325 -29.07 -26.46 -11.33
N GLY A 326 -28.01 -26.43 -12.14
CA GLY A 326 -26.78 -25.68 -11.83
C GLY A 326 -25.87 -26.31 -10.77
N ALA A 327 -26.03 -27.61 -10.48
CA ALA A 327 -25.08 -28.36 -9.68
C ALA A 327 -23.73 -28.51 -10.43
N PRO A 328 -22.58 -28.46 -9.73
CA PRO A 328 -21.28 -28.68 -10.37
C PRO A 328 -21.21 -30.11 -10.93
N LEU A 329 -20.77 -30.24 -12.19
CA LEU A 329 -20.59 -31.55 -12.84
C LEU A 329 -19.43 -32.36 -12.24
N TYR A 330 -18.45 -31.67 -11.65
CA TYR A 330 -17.39 -32.31 -10.90
C TYR A 330 -17.76 -32.40 -9.42
N SER A 331 -17.71 -33.61 -8.87
CA SER A 331 -17.83 -33.87 -7.44
C SER A 331 -16.48 -34.25 -6.87
N VAL A 332 -16.15 -33.71 -5.69
CA VAL A 332 -14.90 -34.00 -4.99
C VAL A 332 -15.19 -34.43 -3.56
N PHE A 333 -14.52 -35.48 -3.12
CA PHE A 333 -14.49 -35.92 -1.73
C PHE A 333 -13.04 -36.06 -1.27
N ILE A 334 -12.75 -35.68 -0.03
CA ILE A 334 -11.43 -35.85 0.57
C ILE A 334 -11.51 -36.78 1.77
N ALA A 335 -10.68 -37.82 1.77
CA ALA A 335 -10.39 -38.64 2.93
C ALA A 335 -9.00 -38.30 3.43
N SER A 336 -8.83 -38.11 4.74
CA SER A 336 -7.53 -37.77 5.32
C SER A 336 -7.15 -38.76 6.41
N ALA A 337 -5.86 -39.04 6.53
CA ALA A 337 -5.29 -39.98 7.48
C ALA A 337 -4.21 -39.25 8.30
N PRO A 338 -4.60 -38.55 9.38
CA PRO A 338 -3.62 -38.04 10.32
C PRO A 338 -3.05 -39.22 11.14
N PRO A 339 -1.72 -39.44 11.15
CA PRO A 339 -1.10 -40.60 11.81
C PRO A 339 -1.50 -40.78 13.28
N THR A 340 -1.74 -39.69 14.01
CA THR A 340 -2.03 -39.71 15.45
C THR A 340 -3.52 -39.75 15.79
N ALA A 341 -4.41 -39.58 14.81
CA ALA A 341 -5.86 -39.58 15.01
C ALA A 341 -6.61 -40.26 13.85
N PRO A 342 -6.32 -41.54 13.54
CA PRO A 342 -6.91 -42.24 12.40
C PRO A 342 -8.44 -42.30 12.44
N HIS A 343 -9.04 -42.25 13.64
CA HIS A 343 -10.49 -42.18 13.84
C HIS A 343 -11.15 -40.92 13.28
N LEU A 344 -10.39 -39.85 13.01
CA LEU A 344 -10.87 -38.61 12.38
C LEU A 344 -10.88 -38.69 10.86
N GLY A 345 -10.66 -39.87 10.27
CA GLY A 345 -10.61 -40.05 8.82
C GLY A 345 -10.51 -41.51 8.41
N PHE A 346 -9.38 -41.93 7.82
CA PHE A 346 -9.19 -43.32 7.39
C PHE A 346 -7.80 -43.88 7.76
N ILE A 347 -7.67 -45.20 7.77
CA ILE A 347 -6.43 -45.93 8.05
C ILE A 347 -5.78 -46.35 6.72
N PRO A 348 -4.68 -45.72 6.26
CA PRO A 348 -4.14 -45.97 4.94
C PRO A 348 -3.49 -47.34 4.83
N ILE A 349 -3.60 -47.96 3.65
CA ILE A 349 -2.83 -49.16 3.29
C ILE A 349 -1.33 -48.88 3.38
N LYS A 350 -0.54 -49.94 3.63
CA LYS A 350 0.91 -49.84 3.85
C LYS A 350 1.65 -49.08 2.75
N THR A 351 1.23 -49.22 1.50
CA THR A 351 1.87 -48.59 0.33
C THR A 351 1.62 -47.08 0.23
N MET A 352 0.61 -46.57 0.94
CA MET A 352 0.28 -45.14 1.05
C MET A 352 0.55 -44.55 2.44
N ASN A 353 1.04 -45.35 3.38
CA ASN A 353 1.35 -44.89 4.74
C ASN A 353 2.71 -44.17 4.75
N VAL A 354 2.68 -42.85 4.92
CA VAL A 354 3.87 -42.00 4.97
C VAL A 354 4.04 -41.47 6.40
N PRO A 355 5.12 -41.84 7.11
CA PRO A 355 5.34 -41.38 8.48
C PRO A 355 5.53 -39.85 8.51
N ASN A 356 5.11 -39.22 9.62
CA ASN A 356 5.23 -37.78 9.84
C ASN A 356 4.57 -36.91 8.75
N SER A 357 3.53 -37.41 8.07
CA SER A 357 2.78 -36.64 7.07
C SER A 357 1.28 -36.92 7.18
N THR A 358 0.45 -35.89 7.03
CA THR A 358 -0.99 -36.09 6.85
C THR A 358 -1.21 -36.57 5.42
N VAL A 359 -1.72 -37.79 5.24
CA VAL A 359 -2.07 -38.31 3.90
C VAL A 359 -3.51 -37.90 3.58
N SER A 360 -3.72 -37.25 2.44
CA SER A 360 -5.03 -36.84 1.95
C SER A 360 -5.28 -37.45 0.57
N LEU A 361 -6.38 -38.18 0.42
CA LEU A 361 -6.85 -38.74 -0.84
C LEU A 361 -8.03 -37.92 -1.33
N VAL A 362 -7.85 -37.26 -2.48
CA VAL A 362 -8.87 -36.44 -3.13
C VAL A 362 -9.48 -37.26 -4.26
N PHE A 363 -10.71 -37.70 -4.07
CA PHE A 363 -11.50 -38.44 -5.04
C PHE A 363 -12.28 -37.46 -5.90
N ALA A 364 -12.20 -37.59 -7.22
CA ALA A 364 -12.98 -36.81 -8.17
C ALA A 364 -13.84 -37.73 -9.04
N SER A 365 -15.10 -37.31 -9.27
CA SER A 365 -16.00 -37.88 -10.26
C SER A 365 -16.53 -36.76 -11.17
N PHE A 366 -16.87 -37.11 -12.41
CA PHE A 366 -17.43 -36.18 -13.40
C PHE A 366 -18.68 -36.78 -14.04
N ASP A 367 -19.81 -36.12 -13.87
CA ASP A 367 -21.13 -36.61 -14.31
C ASP A 367 -21.58 -35.98 -15.65
N GLY A 368 -20.63 -35.49 -16.45
CA GLY A 368 -20.86 -34.83 -17.75
C GLY A 368 -20.07 -35.44 -18.91
N TYR A 369 -19.97 -34.68 -20.00
CA TYR A 369 -19.24 -35.04 -21.22
C TYR A 369 -18.18 -34.00 -21.56
N SER A 370 -17.01 -34.42 -22.00
CA SER A 370 -15.95 -33.55 -22.51
C SER A 370 -16.08 -33.40 -24.03
N MET A 371 -15.89 -32.18 -24.55
CA MET A 371 -15.97 -31.92 -26.00
C MET A 371 -14.76 -32.47 -26.79
N VAL A 372 -13.63 -32.65 -26.11
CA VAL A 372 -12.34 -33.11 -26.64
C VAL A 372 -11.75 -34.09 -25.62
N PRO A 373 -10.91 -35.07 -26.04
CA PRO A 373 -10.24 -35.93 -25.07
C PRO A 373 -9.41 -35.12 -24.07
N SER A 374 -9.35 -35.61 -22.83
CA SER A 374 -8.55 -35.01 -21.76
C SER A 374 -7.40 -35.94 -21.38
N ASP A 375 -6.17 -35.49 -21.67
CA ASP A 375 -4.93 -36.20 -21.33
C ASP A 375 -4.48 -35.97 -19.87
N ASP A 376 -5.27 -35.25 -19.06
CA ASP A 376 -4.95 -35.04 -17.65
C ASP A 376 -4.96 -36.38 -16.88
N PRO A 377 -3.89 -36.75 -16.15
CA PRO A 377 -3.79 -38.04 -15.49
C PRO A 377 -4.77 -38.24 -14.33
N TRP A 378 -5.35 -37.18 -13.76
CA TRP A 378 -6.32 -37.26 -12.68
C TRP A 378 -7.76 -37.11 -13.19
N LEU A 379 -7.98 -36.29 -14.21
CA LEU A 379 -9.26 -36.06 -14.87
C LEU A 379 -9.24 -36.54 -16.34
N PRO A 380 -8.94 -37.83 -16.61
CA PRO A 380 -8.86 -38.35 -17.97
C PRO A 380 -10.24 -38.64 -18.56
N SER A 381 -10.42 -38.27 -19.83
CA SER A 381 -11.65 -38.51 -20.61
C SER A 381 -11.30 -38.88 -22.05
N HIS A 382 -11.30 -40.17 -22.38
CA HIS A 382 -10.95 -40.68 -23.72
C HIS A 382 -12.02 -41.58 -24.33
N LYS A 383 -12.99 -42.04 -23.54
CA LYS A 383 -14.05 -42.94 -24.02
C LYS A 383 -15.04 -42.20 -24.91
N ASP A 384 -15.11 -42.58 -26.18
CA ASP A 384 -15.98 -41.99 -27.18
C ASP A 384 -17.46 -42.35 -26.95
N PHE A 385 -18.31 -41.34 -27.05
CA PHE A 385 -19.76 -41.48 -26.93
C PHE A 385 -20.45 -40.65 -28.02
N GLN A 386 -21.34 -41.27 -28.80
CA GLN A 386 -22.09 -40.59 -29.84
C GLN A 386 -23.42 -40.08 -29.28
N LEU A 387 -23.52 -38.76 -29.09
CA LEU A 387 -24.74 -38.10 -28.65
C LEU A 387 -25.62 -37.75 -29.87
N SER A 388 -26.82 -38.32 -29.94
CA SER A 388 -27.81 -37.96 -30.96
C SER A 388 -28.61 -36.75 -30.51
N ILE A 389 -28.42 -35.61 -31.18
CA ILE A 389 -29.16 -34.37 -30.93
C ILE A 389 -30.33 -34.28 -31.91
N ASN A 390 -31.54 -34.22 -31.36
CA ASN A 390 -32.79 -34.14 -32.10
C ASN A 390 -33.45 -32.78 -31.86
N ASP A 391 -32.93 -31.74 -32.52
CA ASP A 391 -33.49 -30.39 -32.43
C ASP A 391 -34.77 -30.27 -33.30
N PRO A 392 -35.88 -29.72 -32.78
CA PRO A 392 -37.10 -29.53 -33.57
C PRO A 392 -36.83 -28.70 -34.83
N GLY A 393 -37.14 -29.26 -36.01
CA GLY A 393 -36.95 -28.58 -37.30
C GLY A 393 -35.59 -28.81 -37.97
N PHE A 394 -34.69 -29.60 -37.37
CA PHE A 394 -33.42 -30.01 -37.96
C PHE A 394 -33.31 -31.54 -38.05
N PRO A 395 -32.57 -32.09 -39.03
CA PRO A 395 -32.29 -33.53 -39.06
C PRO A 395 -31.44 -33.93 -37.84
N PRO A 396 -31.62 -35.16 -37.30
CA PRO A 396 -30.79 -35.69 -36.23
C PRO A 396 -29.31 -35.56 -36.57
N ARG A 397 -28.52 -35.03 -35.62
CA ARG A 397 -27.07 -34.92 -35.75
C ARG A 397 -26.38 -35.71 -34.64
N ASN A 398 -25.39 -36.51 -35.01
CA ASN A 398 -24.54 -37.21 -34.06
C ASN A 398 -23.33 -36.33 -33.74
N VAL A 399 -23.14 -36.03 -32.47
CA VAL A 399 -21.96 -35.32 -31.95
C VAL A 399 -21.16 -36.30 -31.12
N THR A 400 -19.89 -36.47 -31.47
CA THR A 400 -18.97 -37.27 -30.66
C THR A 400 -18.52 -36.44 -29.46
N VAL A 401 -18.74 -37.00 -28.27
CA VAL A 401 -18.28 -36.45 -27.00
C VAL A 401 -17.50 -37.53 -26.25
N TYR A 402 -16.79 -37.13 -25.20
CA TYR A 402 -15.93 -38.04 -24.43
C TYR A 402 -16.42 -38.15 -22.99
N THR A 403 -16.37 -39.36 -22.46
CA THR A 403 -16.73 -39.66 -21.06
C THR A 403 -15.47 -40.00 -20.26
N PRO A 404 -15.51 -39.86 -18.92
CA PRO A 404 -14.39 -40.24 -18.06
C PRO A 404 -13.94 -41.69 -18.26
N ASP A 405 -12.63 -41.88 -18.22
CA ASP A 405 -12.05 -43.23 -18.35
C ASP A 405 -12.43 -44.15 -17.20
N LYS A 406 -12.67 -43.57 -16.03
CA LYS A 406 -13.08 -44.26 -14.81
C LYS A 406 -14.12 -43.42 -14.05
N PRO A 407 -15.07 -44.04 -13.32
CA PRO A 407 -16.08 -43.29 -12.58
C PRO A 407 -15.50 -42.42 -11.47
N VAL A 408 -14.41 -42.87 -10.85
CA VAL A 408 -13.71 -42.16 -9.78
C VAL A 408 -12.20 -42.25 -10.02
N ASN A 409 -11.52 -41.12 -9.91
CA ASN A 409 -10.05 -41.02 -9.91
C ASN A 409 -9.56 -40.40 -8.61
N ILE A 410 -8.29 -40.65 -8.26
CA ILE A 410 -7.70 -40.22 -6.99
C ILE A 410 -6.47 -39.35 -7.24
N LEU A 411 -6.34 -38.29 -6.45
CA LEU A 411 -5.13 -37.52 -6.28
C LEU A 411 -4.67 -37.68 -4.82
N GLY A 412 -3.50 -38.27 -4.62
CA GLY A 412 -2.93 -38.44 -3.29
C GLY A 412 -1.99 -37.28 -2.96
N CYS A 413 -2.15 -36.68 -1.79
CA CYS A 413 -1.32 -35.60 -1.28
C CYS A 413 -0.79 -35.92 0.12
N THR A 414 0.42 -35.45 0.43
CA THR A 414 0.98 -35.44 1.78
C THR A 414 1.18 -34.01 2.25
N GLU A 415 0.73 -33.65 3.45
CA GLU A 415 0.96 -32.35 4.08
C GLU A 415 1.85 -32.47 5.32
N GLN A 416 2.80 -31.54 5.44
CA GLN A 416 3.74 -31.42 6.55
C GLN A 416 3.93 -29.96 6.96
N HIS A 417 4.24 -29.75 8.23
CA HIS A 417 4.42 -28.45 8.85
C HIS A 417 5.75 -28.42 9.64
N GLN A 418 6.34 -27.24 9.73
CA GLN A 418 7.55 -27.00 10.51
C GLN A 418 7.53 -25.60 11.11
N PHE A 419 7.91 -25.50 12.38
CA PHE A 419 8.04 -24.25 13.12
C PHE A 419 9.49 -24.02 13.51
N CYS A 420 9.93 -22.76 13.50
CA CYS A 420 11.30 -22.40 13.81
C CYS A 420 11.40 -21.12 14.63
N ASN A 421 12.43 -21.05 15.46
CA ASN A 421 12.88 -19.83 16.09
C ASN A 421 14.01 -19.20 15.26
N PRO A 422 13.78 -18.06 14.57
CA PRO A 422 14.77 -17.44 13.68
C PRO A 422 15.99 -16.89 14.44
N ASN A 423 15.90 -16.68 15.77
CA ASN A 423 16.98 -16.14 16.59
C ASN A 423 18.03 -17.19 16.97
N ARG A 424 17.74 -18.47 16.77
CA ARG A 424 18.68 -19.56 17.03
C ARG A 424 19.60 -19.80 15.84
N PRO A 425 20.86 -20.26 16.06
CA PRO A 425 21.82 -20.51 15.00
C PRO A 425 21.29 -21.48 13.94
N MET A 426 21.65 -21.28 12.67
CA MET A 426 21.08 -22.04 11.55
C MET A 426 21.25 -23.55 11.68
N ASP A 427 22.40 -23.99 12.19
CA ASP A 427 22.78 -25.41 12.29
C ASP A 427 22.36 -26.06 13.62
N SER A 428 21.62 -25.35 14.48
CA SER A 428 21.16 -25.88 15.76
C SER A 428 19.98 -26.82 15.57
N GLU A 429 20.07 -28.05 16.11
CA GLU A 429 18.96 -29.01 16.15
C GLU A 429 17.73 -28.44 16.90
N SER A 430 17.96 -27.52 17.84
CA SER A 430 16.92 -26.85 18.61
C SER A 430 16.32 -25.62 17.92
N ARG A 431 16.67 -25.34 16.66
CA ARG A 431 16.16 -24.19 15.91
C ARG A 431 14.74 -24.42 15.39
N CYS A 432 14.47 -25.62 14.91
CA CYS A 432 13.26 -25.96 14.20
C CYS A 432 12.72 -27.30 14.63
N THR A 433 11.40 -27.46 14.61
CA THR A 433 10.79 -28.78 14.68
C THR A 433 11.19 -29.59 13.45
N PRO A 434 11.20 -30.94 13.52
CA PRO A 434 11.15 -31.76 12.32
C PRO A 434 9.95 -31.38 11.43
N LEU A 435 10.01 -31.71 10.14
CA LEU A 435 8.83 -31.68 9.27
C LEU A 435 7.92 -32.85 9.68
N MET A 436 6.71 -32.53 10.13
CA MET A 436 5.76 -33.53 10.61
C MET A 436 4.31 -33.18 10.25
N ASP A 437 3.41 -34.14 10.43
CA ASP A 437 1.99 -33.92 10.24
C ASP A 437 1.43 -33.01 11.34
N TRP A 438 0.27 -32.43 11.05
CA TRP A 438 -0.41 -31.54 11.98
C TRP A 438 -0.73 -32.20 13.34
N GLY A 439 -1.21 -33.44 13.32
CA GLY A 439 -1.66 -34.13 14.52
C GLY A 439 -0.50 -34.40 15.48
N THR A 440 0.63 -34.84 14.98
CA THR A 440 1.87 -34.99 15.78
C THR A 440 2.35 -33.65 16.30
N LEU A 441 2.33 -32.60 15.48
CA LEU A 441 2.77 -31.27 15.87
C LEU A 441 1.91 -30.68 17.00
N ALA A 442 0.59 -30.86 16.93
CA ALA A 442 -0.35 -30.43 17.95
C ALA A 442 -0.16 -31.18 19.27
N LEU A 443 0.08 -32.50 19.23
CA LEU A 443 0.32 -33.31 20.44
C LEU A 443 1.63 -32.97 21.13
N LEU A 444 2.66 -32.61 20.37
CA LEU A 444 3.98 -32.27 20.88
C LEU A 444 4.17 -30.77 21.09
N PHE A 445 3.11 -29.96 20.96
CA PHE A 445 3.21 -28.51 20.98
C PHE A 445 3.84 -27.97 22.28
N ASP A 446 3.43 -28.48 23.44
CA ASP A 446 3.97 -28.06 24.74
C ASP A 446 5.47 -28.42 24.90
N ASN A 447 5.89 -29.57 24.36
CA ASN A 447 7.30 -29.96 24.35
C ASN A 447 8.11 -29.04 23.44
N TYR A 448 7.62 -28.75 22.23
CA TYR A 448 8.32 -27.89 21.29
C TYR A 448 8.37 -26.43 21.71
N THR A 449 7.29 -25.90 22.29
CA THR A 449 7.26 -24.52 22.80
C THR A 449 8.31 -24.33 23.88
N SER A 450 8.48 -25.29 24.80
CA SER A 450 9.51 -25.23 25.84
C SER A 450 10.95 -25.49 25.35
N GLU A 451 11.13 -26.30 24.30
CA GLU A 451 12.45 -26.61 23.77
C GLU A 451 12.98 -25.58 22.75
N ILE A 452 12.12 -25.03 21.88
CA ILE A 452 12.50 -24.23 20.70
C ILE A 452 12.25 -22.72 20.90
N LEU A 453 11.20 -22.35 21.63
CA LEU A 453 10.83 -20.95 21.82
C LEU A 453 11.44 -20.41 23.11
N ASP A 454 11.86 -19.15 23.08
CA ASP A 454 12.56 -18.48 24.18
C ASP A 454 11.66 -17.48 24.92
N THR A 455 10.54 -17.06 24.32
CA THR A 455 9.63 -16.05 24.89
C THR A 455 8.16 -16.44 24.80
N THR A 456 7.32 -15.93 25.72
CA THR A 456 5.87 -16.15 25.71
C THR A 456 5.19 -15.53 24.49
N HIS A 457 5.70 -14.40 24.00
CA HIS A 457 5.25 -13.78 22.74
C HIS A 457 5.46 -14.71 21.53
N GLN A 458 6.54 -15.48 21.50
CA GLN A 458 6.74 -16.48 20.45
C GLN A 458 5.72 -17.60 20.54
N VAL A 459 5.39 -18.06 21.76
CA VAL A 459 4.35 -19.08 21.98
C VAL A 459 3.02 -18.59 21.43
N GLU A 460 2.61 -17.37 21.78
CA GLU A 460 1.34 -16.80 21.31
C GLU A 460 1.29 -16.62 19.79
N ALA A 461 2.34 -16.01 19.20
CA ALA A 461 2.43 -15.88 17.76
C ALA A 461 2.38 -17.23 17.05
N LEU A 462 3.02 -18.25 17.62
CA LEU A 462 3.00 -19.60 17.09
C LEU A 462 1.63 -20.26 17.23
N THR A 463 0.95 -20.12 18.36
CA THR A 463 -0.41 -20.63 18.59
C THR A 463 -1.37 -20.08 17.55
N ILE A 464 -1.32 -18.78 17.26
CA ILE A 464 -2.17 -18.16 16.25
C ILE A 464 -1.86 -18.71 14.84
N ILE A 465 -0.58 -18.80 14.47
CA ILE A 465 -0.15 -19.40 13.18
C ILE A 465 -0.55 -20.87 13.10
N MET A 466 -0.49 -21.59 14.22
CA MET A 466 -0.92 -22.97 14.35
C MET A 466 -2.41 -23.05 13.98
N PHE A 467 -3.33 -22.40 14.70
CA PHE A 467 -4.76 -22.44 14.35
C PHE A 467 -5.06 -22.03 12.89
N ALA A 468 -4.35 -21.03 12.37
CA ALA A 468 -4.44 -20.62 10.98
C ALA A 468 -3.98 -21.72 10.00
N ALA A 469 -2.89 -22.43 10.31
CA ALA A 469 -2.37 -23.54 9.52
C ALA A 469 -3.31 -24.74 9.49
N LEU A 470 -3.98 -25.05 10.60
CA LEU A 470 -5.02 -26.08 10.67
C LEU A 470 -6.18 -25.77 9.73
N ALA A 471 -6.70 -24.53 9.78
CA ALA A 471 -7.78 -24.11 8.89
C ALA A 471 -7.38 -24.19 7.40
N ALA A 472 -6.07 -24.12 7.12
CA ALA A 472 -5.49 -24.18 5.79
C ALA A 472 -5.05 -25.58 5.32
N GLU A 473 -5.22 -26.65 6.08
CA GLU A 473 -4.97 -28.03 5.61
C GLU A 473 -5.97 -28.41 4.51
N LEU A 474 -5.57 -29.21 3.52
CA LEU A 474 -6.42 -29.62 2.39
C LEU A 474 -7.74 -30.23 2.86
N ARG A 475 -7.69 -31.00 3.96
CA ARG A 475 -8.86 -31.64 4.58
C ARG A 475 -9.90 -30.65 5.09
N ASN A 476 -9.47 -29.45 5.44
CA ASN A 476 -10.35 -28.38 5.91
C ASN A 476 -10.66 -27.40 4.76
N THR A 477 -9.75 -27.17 3.81
CA THR A 477 -10.01 -26.20 2.74
C THR A 477 -10.94 -26.71 1.65
N ILE A 478 -10.71 -27.93 1.15
CA ILE A 478 -11.43 -28.47 -0.03
C ILE A 478 -12.94 -28.62 0.23
N PRO A 479 -13.39 -29.22 1.37
CA PRO A 479 -14.82 -29.41 1.62
C PRO A 479 -15.61 -28.10 1.76
N TYR A 480 -14.94 -27.02 2.17
CA TYR A 480 -15.56 -25.72 2.35
C TYR A 480 -15.66 -24.91 1.05
N PHE A 481 -14.98 -25.29 -0.03
CA PHE A 481 -15.09 -24.55 -1.30
C PHE A 481 -16.43 -24.81 -1.99
N HIS A 482 -17.07 -23.72 -2.43
CA HIS A 482 -18.07 -23.84 -3.48
C HIS A 482 -17.38 -24.17 -4.81
N ALA A 483 -17.74 -25.31 -5.43
CA ALA A 483 -17.12 -25.86 -6.64
C ALA A 483 -15.58 -26.00 -6.50
N PRO A 484 -15.08 -27.06 -5.85
CA PRO A 484 -13.69 -27.14 -5.38
C PRO A 484 -12.62 -27.17 -6.47
N LEU A 485 -13.00 -27.44 -7.73
CA LEU A 485 -12.10 -27.50 -8.88
C LEU A 485 -12.21 -26.26 -9.77
N LEU A 486 -11.06 -25.76 -10.26
CA LEU A 486 -10.96 -24.83 -11.37
C LEU A 486 -11.55 -25.42 -12.66
N ALA A 487 -11.53 -26.74 -12.83
CA ALA A 487 -12.15 -27.44 -13.95
C ALA A 487 -13.67 -27.16 -14.07
N ASN A 488 -14.34 -26.77 -12.97
CA ASN A 488 -15.75 -26.36 -13.01
C ASN A 488 -15.97 -25.10 -13.88
N ASP A 489 -14.99 -24.20 -13.99
CA ASP A 489 -15.09 -22.99 -14.81
C ASP A 489 -15.13 -23.31 -16.31
N TYR A 490 -14.74 -24.53 -16.69
CA TYR A 490 -14.81 -25.04 -18.07
C TYR A 490 -16.15 -25.72 -18.39
N THR A 491 -17.08 -25.80 -17.44
CA THR A 491 -18.34 -26.52 -17.61
C THR A 491 -19.51 -25.60 -17.96
N SER A 492 -20.39 -26.09 -18.83
CA SER A 492 -21.66 -25.44 -19.16
C SER A 492 -22.70 -26.49 -19.56
N GLY A 493 -23.85 -26.49 -18.88
CA GLY A 493 -24.85 -27.56 -19.03
C GLY A 493 -24.25 -28.90 -18.63
N PHE A 494 -24.19 -29.86 -19.57
CA PHE A 494 -23.57 -31.18 -19.38
C PHE A 494 -22.20 -31.31 -20.06
N MET A 495 -21.69 -30.22 -20.61
CA MET A 495 -20.46 -30.23 -21.42
C MET A 495 -19.32 -29.57 -20.66
N SER A 496 -18.12 -30.12 -20.81
CA SER A 496 -16.86 -29.53 -20.40
C SER A 496 -16.04 -29.15 -21.63
N SER A 497 -15.57 -27.91 -21.64
CA SER A 497 -14.58 -27.40 -22.60
C SER A 497 -13.22 -28.11 -22.39
N PRO A 498 -12.30 -28.10 -23.37
CA PRO A 498 -11.03 -28.81 -23.24
C PRO A 498 -10.24 -28.39 -22.01
N LEU A 499 -9.82 -29.37 -21.21
CA LEU A 499 -8.94 -29.15 -20.07
C LEU A 499 -7.46 -29.19 -20.50
N PRO A 500 -6.59 -28.39 -19.87
CA PRO A 500 -5.15 -28.57 -19.97
C PRO A 500 -4.71 -29.96 -19.49
N SER A 501 -3.68 -30.54 -20.11
CA SER A 501 -3.13 -31.85 -19.71
C SER A 501 -2.46 -31.87 -18.32
N ASN A 502 -2.25 -30.68 -17.74
CA ASN A 502 -1.70 -30.51 -16.40
C ASN A 502 -2.72 -29.87 -15.44
N GLN A 503 -4.02 -30.05 -15.69
CA GLN A 503 -5.10 -29.52 -14.86
C GLN A 503 -4.92 -29.91 -13.39
N TRP A 504 -4.55 -31.17 -13.08
CA TRP A 504 -4.33 -31.62 -11.71
C TRP A 504 -3.26 -30.80 -10.95
N GLU A 505 -2.22 -30.33 -11.65
CA GLU A 505 -1.19 -29.46 -11.06
C GLU A 505 -1.78 -28.09 -10.74
N LEU A 506 -2.59 -27.54 -11.64
CA LEU A 506 -3.25 -26.25 -11.47
C LEU A 506 -4.23 -26.29 -10.29
N GLU A 507 -4.95 -27.40 -10.12
CA GLU A 507 -5.85 -27.61 -8.97
C GLU A 507 -5.07 -27.63 -7.65
N ALA A 508 -4.01 -28.44 -7.56
CA ALA A 508 -3.21 -28.55 -6.35
C ALA A 508 -2.49 -27.24 -5.99
N ASP A 509 -1.94 -26.53 -6.98
CA ASP A 509 -1.32 -25.21 -6.82
C ASP A 509 -2.36 -24.18 -6.33
N ASN A 510 -3.56 -24.18 -6.91
CA ASN A 510 -4.66 -23.30 -6.50
C ASN A 510 -5.15 -23.57 -5.06
N TRP A 511 -5.30 -24.83 -4.65
CA TRP A 511 -5.67 -25.17 -3.28
C TRP A 511 -4.60 -24.76 -2.28
N PHE A 512 -3.32 -24.98 -2.61
CA PHE A 512 -2.22 -24.56 -1.75
C PHE A 512 -2.16 -23.04 -1.63
N SER A 513 -2.23 -22.31 -2.74
CA SER A 513 -2.31 -20.85 -2.77
C SER A 513 -3.47 -20.31 -1.93
N THR A 514 -4.65 -20.93 -2.07
CA THR A 514 -5.84 -20.58 -1.29
C THR A 514 -5.65 -20.86 0.18
N GLY A 515 -5.07 -22.01 0.54
CA GLY A 515 -4.67 -22.33 1.92
C GLY A 515 -3.71 -21.29 2.50
N MET A 516 -2.71 -20.84 1.73
CA MET A 516 -1.80 -19.78 2.20
C MET A 516 -2.54 -18.46 2.43
N ASN A 517 -3.54 -18.11 1.62
CA ASN A 517 -4.38 -16.93 1.87
C ASN A 517 -5.30 -17.11 3.07
N ILE A 518 -5.84 -18.32 3.31
CA ILE A 518 -6.59 -18.65 4.52
C ILE A 518 -5.74 -18.39 5.76
N ILE A 519 -4.44 -18.75 5.75
CA ILE A 519 -3.53 -18.43 6.86
C ILE A 519 -3.47 -16.92 7.10
N GLN A 520 -3.23 -16.11 6.06
CA GLN A 520 -3.20 -14.64 6.22
C GLN A 520 -4.51 -14.10 6.77
N ARG A 521 -5.64 -14.54 6.20
CA ARG A 521 -6.97 -14.10 6.58
C ARG A 521 -7.29 -14.47 8.02
N TYR A 522 -7.00 -15.70 8.42
CA TYR A 522 -7.26 -16.17 9.78
C TYR A 522 -6.47 -15.37 10.83
N ILE A 523 -5.18 -15.11 10.57
CA ILE A 523 -4.35 -14.28 11.46
C ILE A 523 -4.88 -12.85 11.50
N ALA A 524 -5.28 -12.28 10.35
CA ALA A 524 -5.88 -10.95 10.29
C ALA A 524 -7.20 -10.88 11.07
N GLU A 525 -8.08 -11.87 10.90
CA GLU A 525 -9.36 -11.96 11.63
C GLU A 525 -9.16 -12.21 13.12
N THR A 526 -8.10 -12.90 13.53
CA THR A 526 -7.74 -13.00 14.94
C THR A 526 -7.48 -11.61 15.53
N ALA A 527 -6.82 -10.71 14.77
CA ALA A 527 -6.55 -9.35 15.22
C ALA A 527 -7.76 -8.40 15.12
N THR A 528 -8.59 -8.55 14.09
CA THR A 528 -9.75 -7.66 13.84
C THR A 528 -11.04 -8.15 14.50
N GLY A 529 -11.12 -9.43 14.86
CA GLY A 529 -12.34 -10.16 15.16
C GLY A 529 -13.06 -10.65 13.90
N ALA A 530 -13.89 -11.67 14.06
CA ALA A 530 -14.76 -12.17 12.99
C ALA A 530 -15.80 -11.10 12.58
N PRO A 531 -16.14 -10.99 11.29
CA PRO A 531 -17.00 -9.93 10.80
C PRO A 531 -18.47 -10.09 11.23
N GLY A 532 -19.17 -8.96 11.32
CA GLY A 532 -20.63 -8.92 11.52
C GLY A 532 -21.08 -9.56 12.83
N GLN A 533 -22.10 -10.41 12.75
CA GLN A 533 -22.70 -11.06 13.93
C GLN A 533 -21.75 -12.02 14.66
N TYR A 534 -20.69 -12.48 13.99
CA TYR A 534 -19.74 -13.44 14.55
C TYR A 534 -18.74 -12.81 15.52
N ALA A 535 -18.60 -11.48 15.51
CA ALA A 535 -17.77 -10.74 16.46
C ALA A 535 -18.13 -11.02 17.93
N LYS A 536 -19.35 -11.51 18.21
CA LYS A 536 -19.82 -11.91 19.54
C LYS A 536 -18.98 -13.03 20.16
N TYR A 537 -18.38 -13.90 19.35
CA TYR A 537 -17.66 -15.08 19.84
C TYR A 537 -16.25 -14.80 20.34
N THR A 538 -15.67 -13.64 19.99
CA THR A 538 -14.31 -13.23 20.42
C THR A 538 -14.30 -11.88 21.12
N MET A 539 -15.48 -11.32 21.43
CA MET A 539 -15.61 -10.05 22.12
C MET A 539 -14.90 -10.09 23.48
N ASN A 540 -13.97 -9.17 23.71
CA ASN A 540 -13.15 -9.10 24.91
C ASN A 540 -12.32 -10.37 25.20
N ALA A 541 -12.05 -11.22 24.22
CA ALA A 541 -11.27 -12.45 24.41
C ALA A 541 -9.87 -12.16 24.99
N ALA A 542 -9.24 -11.07 24.56
CA ALA A 542 -7.94 -10.64 25.09
C ALA A 542 -8.00 -10.05 26.52
N ALA A 543 -9.16 -9.75 27.11
CA ALA A 543 -9.22 -8.95 28.34
C ALA A 543 -8.45 -9.54 29.54
N ASN A 544 -8.35 -10.87 29.62
CA ASN A 544 -7.66 -11.59 30.70
C ASN A 544 -6.37 -12.30 30.25
N ASP A 545 -5.92 -12.07 29.01
CA ASP A 545 -4.76 -12.73 28.42
C ASP A 545 -3.72 -11.69 27.99
N THR A 546 -2.61 -11.61 28.71
CA THR A 546 -1.55 -10.62 28.48
C THR A 546 -0.83 -10.82 27.16
N GLU A 547 -0.69 -12.07 26.71
CA GLU A 547 0.03 -12.42 25.49
C GLU A 547 -0.85 -12.15 24.27
N LEU A 548 -2.12 -12.52 24.34
CA LEU A 548 -3.09 -12.17 23.31
C LEU A 548 -3.28 -10.65 23.22
N GLN A 549 -3.31 -9.92 24.36
CA GLN A 549 -3.30 -8.44 24.34
C GLN A 549 -2.09 -7.87 23.62
N TRP A 550 -0.92 -8.48 23.81
CA TRP A 550 0.28 -8.08 23.10
C TRP A 550 0.10 -8.27 21.59
N PHE A 551 -0.39 -9.43 21.13
CA PHE A 551 -0.67 -9.67 19.71
C PHE A 551 -1.68 -8.65 19.15
N CYS A 552 -2.80 -8.46 19.86
CA CYS A 552 -3.85 -7.51 19.49
C CYS A 552 -3.37 -6.07 19.40
N ALA A 553 -2.36 -5.69 20.19
CA ALA A 553 -1.75 -4.37 20.15
C ALA A 553 -0.61 -4.26 19.12
N ASN A 554 -0.17 -5.37 18.52
CA ASN A 554 1.00 -5.47 17.65
C ASN A 554 0.70 -6.23 16.35
N TYR A 555 -0.46 -6.00 15.73
CA TYR A 555 -0.77 -6.55 14.40
C TYR A 555 -0.81 -5.45 13.34
N ILE A 556 -0.08 -5.67 12.23
CA ILE A 556 -0.03 -4.76 11.08
C ILE A 556 -0.84 -5.33 9.93
N MET A 557 -1.70 -4.48 9.37
CA MET A 557 -2.36 -4.69 8.09
C MET A 557 -2.15 -3.47 7.18
N ARG A 558 -2.79 -3.42 6.02
CA ARG A 558 -2.78 -2.27 5.13
C ARG A 558 -4.17 -1.67 5.00
N ASP A 559 -4.25 -0.35 5.04
CA ASP A 559 -5.50 0.37 4.82
C ASP A 559 -5.24 1.71 4.13
N SER A 560 -5.77 1.84 2.90
CA SER A 560 -5.65 3.04 2.09
C SER A 560 -6.37 4.27 2.66
N ALA A 561 -7.26 4.10 3.65
CA ALA A 561 -7.90 5.21 4.35
C ALA A 561 -6.92 5.98 5.26
N TYR A 562 -5.75 5.41 5.55
CA TYR A 562 -4.74 5.97 6.44
C TYR A 562 -3.38 6.13 5.77
N GLN A 563 -2.55 6.98 6.36
CA GLN A 563 -1.17 7.22 5.93
C GLN A 563 -0.22 7.15 7.13
N SER A 564 0.88 6.43 6.95
CA SER A 564 1.91 6.24 7.97
C SER A 564 3.18 7.02 7.63
N PHE A 565 3.71 7.78 8.58
CA PHE A 565 4.87 8.67 8.42
C PHE A 565 6.04 8.27 9.31
N SER A 566 7.28 8.36 8.81
CA SER A 566 8.51 8.15 9.58
C SER A 566 8.75 9.34 10.51
N ILE A 567 8.74 9.09 11.81
CA ILE A 567 9.03 10.11 12.82
C ILE A 567 10.49 10.57 12.72
N LEU A 568 11.40 9.67 12.35
CA LEU A 568 12.80 10.03 12.11
C LEU A 568 12.91 11.05 10.98
N ALA A 569 12.27 10.79 9.83
CA ALA A 569 12.26 11.72 8.70
C ALA A 569 11.65 13.08 9.08
N LEU A 570 10.49 13.06 9.76
CA LEU A 570 9.84 14.28 10.27
C LEU A 570 10.77 15.06 11.20
N SER A 571 11.47 14.38 12.11
CA SER A 571 12.39 15.00 13.06
C SER A 571 13.61 15.59 12.38
N LEU A 572 14.16 14.92 11.35
CA LEU A 572 15.28 15.44 10.57
C LEU A 572 14.87 16.68 9.77
N ILE A 573 13.71 16.65 9.11
CA ILE A 573 13.18 17.80 8.36
C ILE A 573 12.98 18.98 9.33
N ALA A 574 12.27 18.76 10.44
CA ALA A 574 12.02 19.80 11.44
C ALA A 574 13.32 20.32 12.07
N GLY A 575 14.27 19.44 12.40
CA GLY A 575 15.54 19.77 13.02
C GLY A 575 16.45 20.58 12.10
N PHE A 576 16.74 20.08 10.89
CA PHE A 576 17.59 20.80 9.94
C PHE A 576 16.94 22.08 9.42
N GLY A 577 15.63 22.06 9.12
CA GLY A 577 14.90 23.24 8.69
C GLY A 577 14.83 24.30 9.80
N GLY A 578 14.56 23.88 11.04
CA GLY A 578 14.54 24.77 12.20
C GLY A 578 15.92 25.38 12.48
N LEU A 579 16.98 24.57 12.40
CA LEU A 579 18.35 25.06 12.54
C LEU A 579 18.74 26.04 11.44
N ALA A 580 18.35 25.81 10.19
CA ALA A 580 18.58 26.74 9.09
C ALA A 580 17.86 28.09 9.31
N ILE A 581 16.61 28.05 9.79
CA ILE A 581 15.84 29.25 10.11
C ILE A 581 16.51 30.03 11.25
N LEU A 582 16.85 29.35 12.35
CA LEU A 582 17.52 29.99 13.49
C LEU A 582 18.89 30.53 13.09
N ALA A 583 19.70 29.76 12.37
CA ALA A 583 21.01 30.20 11.92
C ALA A 583 20.92 31.45 11.04
N SER A 584 19.90 31.55 10.17
CA SER A 584 19.63 32.76 9.38
C SER A 584 19.33 33.97 10.25
N LEU A 585 18.41 33.83 11.21
CA LEU A 585 17.99 34.93 12.09
C LEU A 585 19.13 35.48 12.95
N TRP A 586 20.05 34.61 13.37
CA TRP A 586 21.16 35.00 14.23
C TRP A 586 22.48 35.27 13.48
N LEU A 587 22.53 35.00 12.17
CA LEU A 587 23.75 35.07 11.37
C LEU A 587 24.44 36.43 11.49
N GLU A 588 23.70 37.51 11.21
CA GLU A 588 24.23 38.87 11.18
C GLU A 588 24.68 39.33 12.58
N THR A 589 23.93 38.95 13.62
CA THR A 589 24.25 39.29 15.01
C THR A 589 25.52 38.57 15.47
N ILE A 590 25.63 37.26 15.22
CA ILE A 590 26.79 36.46 15.65
C ILE A 590 28.04 36.87 14.88
N ILE A 591 27.96 36.93 13.54
CA ILE A 591 29.11 37.32 12.72
C ILE A 591 29.49 38.77 13.01
N GLY A 592 28.50 39.66 13.16
CA GLY A 592 28.71 41.05 13.54
C GLY A 592 29.40 41.20 14.89
N TRP A 593 29.08 40.37 15.88
CA TRP A 593 29.73 40.34 17.18
C TRP A 593 31.17 39.80 17.09
N ILE A 594 31.37 38.68 16.40
CA ILE A 594 32.70 38.07 16.19
C ILE A 594 33.65 39.04 15.47
N GLN A 595 33.19 39.67 14.40
CA GLN A 595 33.99 40.63 13.62
C GLN A 595 34.40 41.85 14.46
N THR A 596 33.52 42.29 15.37
CA THR A 596 33.81 43.42 16.28
C THR A 596 34.80 43.00 17.37
N LYS A 597 34.62 41.81 17.95
CA LYS A 597 35.50 41.31 19.02
C LYS A 597 36.91 40.97 18.52
N LEU A 598 37.03 40.42 17.31
CA LEU A 598 38.31 40.03 16.71
C LEU A 598 38.98 41.13 15.88
N ASN A 599 38.34 42.30 15.71
CA ASN A 599 38.80 43.39 14.83
C ASN A 599 39.16 42.92 13.40
N ARG A 600 38.50 41.87 12.91
CA ARG A 600 38.71 41.30 11.58
C ARG A 600 37.39 41.32 10.81
N GLY A 601 37.43 41.76 9.56
CA GLY A 601 36.24 41.79 8.69
C GLY A 601 35.34 43.02 8.84
N THR A 602 35.74 44.05 9.60
CA THR A 602 34.97 45.30 9.78
C THR A 602 34.60 45.99 8.46
N PHE A 603 35.50 45.96 7.47
CA PHE A 603 35.21 46.46 6.12
C PHE A 603 34.05 45.71 5.45
N HIS A 604 34.04 44.38 5.52
CA HIS A 604 33.01 43.57 4.85
C HIS A 604 31.65 43.70 5.53
N LYS A 605 31.65 43.87 6.87
CA LYS A 605 30.47 44.23 7.66
C LYS A 605 29.88 45.56 7.20
N MET A 606 30.72 46.56 7.05
CA MET A 606 30.30 47.89 6.59
C MET A 606 29.72 47.83 5.18
N CYS A 607 30.35 47.12 4.24
CA CYS A 607 29.80 46.93 2.90
C CYS A 607 28.41 46.26 2.91
N TRP A 608 28.23 45.19 3.71
CA TRP A 608 26.92 44.54 3.84
C TRP A 608 25.82 45.48 4.34
N LYS A 609 26.16 46.36 5.28
CA LYS A 609 25.23 47.38 5.82
C LYS A 609 24.93 48.48 4.80
N LEU A 610 25.97 49.03 4.17
CA LEU A 610 25.82 50.11 3.19
C LEU A 610 25.03 49.68 1.95
N ASP A 611 25.13 48.40 1.57
CA ASP A 611 24.35 47.83 0.46
C ASP A 611 22.88 47.59 0.81
N SER A 612 22.44 47.78 2.06
CA SER A 612 21.02 47.65 2.42
C SER A 612 20.19 48.80 1.82
N ALA A 613 18.95 48.51 1.43
CA ALA A 613 18.10 49.46 0.71
C ALA A 613 17.90 50.78 1.47
N LEU A 614 17.70 50.69 2.79
CA LEU A 614 17.53 51.88 3.64
C LEU A 614 18.82 52.70 3.76
N GLN A 615 19.99 52.05 3.79
CA GLN A 615 21.28 52.75 3.80
C GLN A 615 21.62 53.38 2.45
N LEU A 616 21.29 52.72 1.34
CA LEU A 616 21.40 53.29 0.01
C LEU A 616 20.49 54.50 -0.17
N GLN A 617 19.25 54.43 0.31
CA GLN A 617 18.32 55.56 0.30
C GLN A 617 18.85 56.73 1.16
N ARG A 618 19.32 56.44 2.38
CA ARG A 618 19.95 57.41 3.28
C ARG A 618 21.11 58.12 2.59
N MET A 619 22.06 57.39 2.02
CA MET A 619 23.20 57.96 1.31
C MET A 619 22.76 58.85 0.14
N ALA A 620 21.76 58.42 -0.63
CA ALA A 620 21.23 59.21 -1.74
C ALA A 620 20.58 60.53 -1.26
N TYR A 621 19.87 60.51 -0.12
CA TYR A 621 19.23 61.69 0.44
C TYR A 621 20.23 62.63 1.12
N GLU A 622 21.19 62.08 1.87
CA GLU A 622 22.25 62.84 2.54
C GLU A 622 23.14 63.59 1.53
N GLU A 623 23.57 62.93 0.46
CA GLU A 623 24.36 63.57 -0.61
C GLU A 623 23.56 64.59 -1.43
N ALA A 624 22.23 64.44 -1.46
CA ALA A 624 21.32 65.44 -2.02
C ALA A 624 21.01 66.60 -1.07
N GLY A 625 21.63 66.64 0.12
CA GLY A 625 21.44 67.67 1.14
C GLY A 625 20.10 67.58 1.89
N MET A 626 19.50 66.38 1.95
CA MET A 626 18.17 66.15 2.53
C MET A 626 18.21 65.32 3.81
N GLY A 627 17.67 65.91 4.88
CA GLY A 627 17.52 65.30 6.19
C GLY A 627 18.83 65.22 6.99
N ASN A 628 18.71 65.33 8.31
CA ASN A 628 19.79 65.14 9.27
C ASN A 628 19.73 63.70 9.80
N TRP A 629 20.65 62.85 9.33
CA TRP A 629 20.63 61.42 9.61
C TRP A 629 21.46 61.06 10.85
N VAL A 630 20.88 60.23 11.71
CA VAL A 630 21.51 59.61 12.87
C VAL A 630 21.50 58.08 12.74
N ARG A 631 22.36 57.41 13.51
CA ARG A 631 22.56 55.94 13.45
C ARG A 631 23.01 55.45 12.06
N CYS A 632 23.84 56.23 11.36
CA CYS A 632 24.32 55.94 10.00
C CYS A 632 25.13 54.63 9.87
N THR A 633 25.49 53.99 10.97
CA THR A 633 26.20 52.70 11.00
C THR A 633 25.30 51.51 11.39
N ASP A 634 24.02 51.75 11.68
CA ASP A 634 23.01 50.71 11.98
C ASP A 634 22.26 50.29 10.71
N ASP A 635 21.52 49.17 10.72
CA ASP A 635 20.76 48.74 9.54
C ASP A 635 19.56 49.65 9.21
N ILE A 636 19.02 50.32 10.22
CA ILE A 636 17.90 51.27 10.07
C ILE A 636 18.42 52.67 10.44
N PRO A 637 18.72 53.53 9.45
CA PRO A 637 19.06 54.92 9.71
C PRO A 637 17.79 55.70 10.12
N LEU A 638 17.94 56.68 11.00
CA LEU A 638 16.85 57.54 11.47
C LEU A 638 17.17 58.99 11.17
N THR A 639 16.14 59.83 11.06
CA THR A 639 16.31 61.30 11.08
C THR A 639 16.24 61.83 12.51
N GLU A 640 16.73 63.05 12.71
CA GLU A 640 16.50 63.77 13.96
C GLU A 640 15.01 64.03 14.21
N LYS A 641 14.63 64.19 15.48
CA LYS A 641 13.23 64.32 15.87
C LYS A 641 12.63 65.61 15.30
N GLY A 642 11.60 65.47 14.46
CA GLY A 642 10.88 66.58 13.84
C GLY A 642 11.41 67.01 12.47
N ASP A 643 12.37 66.26 11.91
CA ASP A 643 12.89 66.51 10.58
C ASP A 643 11.98 65.92 9.49
N GLU A 644 11.62 66.72 8.49
CA GLU A 644 10.73 66.36 7.39
C GLU A 644 11.49 66.39 6.07
N ILE A 645 11.47 65.26 5.33
CA ILE A 645 12.14 65.15 4.02
C ILE A 645 11.11 65.40 2.92
N GLY A 646 11.33 66.44 2.10
CA GLY A 646 10.52 66.75 0.93
C GLY A 646 10.73 65.79 -0.24
N LEU A 647 9.71 65.63 -1.09
CA LEU A 647 9.84 64.93 -2.39
C LEU A 647 10.78 65.70 -3.34
N PRO A 648 11.47 65.03 -4.27
CA PRO A 648 12.34 65.70 -5.25
C PRO A 648 11.56 66.78 -6.01
N ALA A 649 12.07 68.02 -5.99
CA ALA A 649 11.37 69.17 -6.56
C ALA A 649 11.49 69.28 -8.10
N GLU A 650 12.37 68.49 -8.72
CA GLU A 650 12.66 68.48 -10.15
C GLU A 650 12.53 67.05 -10.69
N TRP A 651 11.67 66.86 -11.70
CA TRP A 651 11.44 65.58 -12.37
C TRP A 651 11.87 65.71 -13.84
N ASP A 652 13.08 65.24 -14.15
CA ASP A 652 13.47 64.93 -15.54
C ASP A 652 13.04 63.48 -15.83
N GLU A 653 12.20 63.29 -16.85
CA GLU A 653 11.67 61.98 -17.25
C GLU A 653 12.77 61.02 -17.75
N TRP A 654 13.88 61.56 -18.26
CA TRP A 654 15.00 60.80 -18.83
C TRP A 654 16.22 60.73 -17.91
N HIS A 655 16.28 61.57 -16.87
CA HIS A 655 17.37 61.59 -15.89
C HIS A 655 16.91 62.05 -14.49
N PRO A 656 16.02 61.30 -13.82
CA PRO A 656 15.48 61.72 -12.53
C PRO A 656 16.61 61.83 -11.50
N THR A 657 16.76 63.02 -10.91
CA THR A 657 17.75 63.30 -9.85
C THR A 657 17.07 63.56 -8.52
N VAL A 658 17.71 63.09 -7.45
CA VAL A 658 17.35 63.46 -6.09
C VAL A 658 18.05 64.79 -5.79
N ALA A 659 17.33 65.91 -5.79
CA ALA A 659 17.86 67.23 -5.44
C ALA A 659 17.02 67.83 -4.30
N GLY A 660 17.66 68.11 -3.16
CA GLY A 660 17.04 68.82 -2.04
C GLY A 660 16.97 70.32 -2.30
N ARG A 661 15.81 70.94 -2.02
CA ARG A 661 15.77 72.40 -1.81
C ARG A 661 16.20 72.68 -0.36
N PRO A 662 17.02 73.72 -0.10
CA PRO A 662 17.23 74.20 1.26
C PRO A 662 15.89 74.69 1.83
N VAL A 663 15.51 74.15 2.99
CA VAL A 663 14.34 74.63 3.75
C VAL A 663 14.67 76.04 4.27
N PRO A 664 13.86 77.07 4.00
CA PRO A 664 14.12 78.41 4.53
C PRO A 664 13.97 78.41 6.05
N HIS A 665 15.04 78.73 6.76
CA HIS A 665 14.95 79.09 8.19
C HIS A 665 14.10 80.34 8.34
N THR A 666 12.91 80.21 8.92
CA THR A 666 12.13 81.34 9.41
C THR A 666 12.75 81.85 10.72
N GLY A 667 13.51 82.94 10.64
CA GLY A 667 13.88 83.70 11.84
C GLY A 667 15.05 84.69 11.67
N SER A 668 14.72 85.98 11.82
CA SER A 668 15.57 87.13 12.19
C SER A 668 16.51 87.80 11.15
N THR A 669 15.98 88.89 10.57
CA THR A 669 16.50 90.28 10.55
C THR A 669 18.01 90.59 10.42
N VAL A 670 18.33 91.32 9.33
CA VAL A 670 19.00 92.65 9.29
C VAL A 670 20.48 92.79 8.82
N PHE A 671 20.67 93.80 7.94
CA PHE A 671 21.85 94.59 7.45
C PHE A 671 22.83 94.03 6.39
N ASP A 672 22.59 94.49 5.14
CA ASP A 672 23.39 95.33 4.21
C ASP A 672 24.90 95.13 3.90
N ASP A 673 25.21 95.53 2.66
CA ASP A 673 26.47 95.90 1.99
C ASP A 673 27.42 94.87 1.33
N GLY A 674 27.35 94.86 -0.01
CA GLY A 674 28.42 95.21 -0.97
C GLY A 674 29.87 94.71 -0.77
N GLN A 675 30.37 93.92 -1.76
CA GLN A 675 31.41 94.34 -2.72
C GLN A 675 32.06 93.14 -3.43
N ALA A 676 32.38 93.36 -4.70
CA ALA A 676 33.07 92.47 -5.61
C ALA A 676 34.57 92.32 -5.29
N MET A 677 35.18 91.19 -5.68
CA MET A 677 36.56 91.19 -6.17
C MET A 677 36.81 90.03 -7.15
N MET A 678 37.09 90.40 -8.40
CA MET A 678 37.85 89.62 -9.37
C MET A 678 39.30 89.43 -8.91
N MET A 679 39.90 88.28 -9.22
CA MET A 679 41.26 88.12 -9.81
C MET A 679 41.26 86.77 -10.56
N MET A 680 41.47 86.72 -11.90
CA MET A 680 42.77 86.70 -12.61
C MET A 680 43.69 85.58 -12.05
N GLN A 681 44.32 84.66 -12.79
CA GLN A 681 44.93 84.69 -14.13
C GLN A 681 45.41 83.23 -14.42
N LYS A 682 45.15 82.62 -15.60
CA LYS A 682 46.10 82.40 -16.76
C LYS A 682 47.24 81.40 -16.41
N GLN A 683 47.63 80.41 -17.21
CA GLN A 683 48.01 80.36 -18.64
C GLN A 683 47.87 78.89 -19.11
N GLY A 684 47.44 78.61 -20.35
CA GLY A 684 48.32 78.47 -21.52
C GLY A 684 48.79 77.00 -21.63
N THR A 685 48.70 76.27 -22.74
CA THR A 685 49.01 76.69 -24.10
C THR A 685 48.47 75.66 -25.09
N MET A 686 47.85 76.13 -26.17
CA MET A 686 47.55 75.39 -27.40
C MET A 686 48.84 75.01 -28.15
N VAL A 687 48.80 73.91 -28.90
CA VAL A 687 49.35 73.90 -30.27
C VAL A 687 48.26 73.39 -31.20
N THR A 688 48.06 74.16 -32.26
CA THR A 688 47.02 74.12 -33.29
C THR A 688 47.61 73.66 -34.64
N MET A 689 46.69 73.51 -35.61
CA MET A 689 46.81 73.58 -37.09
C MET A 689 46.78 72.21 -37.80
N ALA A 690 45.99 71.97 -38.85
CA ALA A 690 45.02 72.76 -39.64
C ALA A 690 44.12 71.76 -40.42
N SER A 691 42.81 72.00 -40.59
CA SER A 691 42.11 72.42 -41.85
C SER A 691 42.49 71.59 -43.09
N ASP A 692 41.58 71.07 -43.92
CA ASP A 692 40.51 71.84 -44.56
C ASP A 692 39.46 70.97 -45.33
N THR A 693 38.29 71.59 -45.54
CA THR A 693 37.34 71.53 -46.69
C THR A 693 36.39 70.33 -47.02
N THR A 694 35.10 70.60 -46.77
CA THR A 694 33.91 70.60 -47.68
C THR A 694 33.35 69.31 -48.29
N LEU A 695 32.09 68.98 -47.96
CA LEU A 695 30.90 69.23 -48.82
C LEU A 695 29.62 68.68 -48.15
N ALA A 696 28.64 69.56 -47.94
CA ALA A 696 27.21 69.23 -47.82
C ALA A 696 26.56 69.44 -49.22
N PRO A 697 25.32 68.97 -49.54
CA PRO A 697 24.13 69.34 -48.77
C PRO A 697 22.97 68.31 -48.71
N THR A 698 22.18 68.46 -47.63
CA THR A 698 20.70 68.40 -47.49
C THR A 698 19.80 67.46 -48.32
N VAL A 699 18.80 66.87 -47.64
CA VAL A 699 17.32 67.00 -47.84
C VAL A 699 16.65 65.96 -46.90
N GLU A 700 16.06 66.32 -45.76
CA GLU A 700 14.67 66.81 -45.51
C GLU A 700 13.53 65.86 -45.95
N ARG A 701 12.87 65.16 -45.01
CA ARG A 701 11.46 65.37 -44.58
C ARG A 701 10.87 64.18 -43.82
N ARG A 702 9.90 64.55 -42.99
CA ARG A 702 9.23 63.87 -41.87
C ARG A 702 7.98 63.03 -42.31
N PRO A 703 7.24 62.38 -41.38
CA PRO A 703 6.54 61.10 -41.54
C PRO A 703 5.00 61.23 -41.52
N THR A 704 4.28 60.12 -41.71
CA THR A 704 2.85 59.94 -41.32
C THR A 704 2.52 58.42 -41.32
N LEU A 705 2.03 57.77 -40.24
CA LEU A 705 0.64 57.72 -39.69
C LEU A 705 -0.39 57.37 -40.79
N LEU A 706 -1.30 56.38 -40.72
CA LEU A 706 -2.31 56.03 -39.70
C LEU A 706 -3.12 54.77 -40.14
N THR A 707 -3.59 53.98 -39.15
CA THR A 707 -4.91 53.31 -38.99
C THR A 707 -5.62 52.48 -40.10
N MET A 708 -6.17 51.32 -39.73
CA MET A 708 -7.60 51.07 -39.31
C MET A 708 -8.20 49.72 -39.80
N SER A 709 -8.85 49.02 -38.87
CA SER A 709 -10.18 48.34 -38.97
C SER A 709 -10.46 47.08 -39.82
N SER A 710 -11.06 46.10 -39.12
CA SER A 710 -12.27 45.28 -39.40
C SER A 710 -12.32 44.12 -40.42
N ASP A 711 -12.95 43.06 -39.90
CA ASP A 711 -13.89 42.08 -40.51
C ASP A 711 -13.43 40.73 -41.11
N ALA A 712 -13.88 39.67 -40.40
CA ALA A 712 -14.77 38.58 -40.84
C ALA A 712 -14.32 37.34 -41.66
N GLU A 713 -15.03 36.23 -41.32
CA GLU A 713 -15.37 35.00 -42.07
C GLU A 713 -14.29 33.91 -42.31
N ILE A 714 -14.45 32.63 -41.91
CA ILE A 714 -15.52 31.59 -41.98
C ILE A 714 -15.79 31.02 -43.39
N ARG A 715 -15.55 29.71 -43.54
CA ARG A 715 -16.27 28.66 -44.31
C ARG A 715 -15.86 27.30 -43.70
N ARG A 716 -16.69 26.37 -43.17
CA ARG A 716 -17.96 25.72 -43.58
C ARG A 716 -17.83 24.99 -44.94
N GLU A 717 -18.36 23.79 -45.20
CA GLU A 717 -19.52 23.04 -44.64
C GLU A 717 -19.59 21.61 -45.23
N ALA A 718 -20.36 20.71 -44.58
CA ALA A 718 -21.39 19.78 -45.12
C ALA A 718 -21.54 18.54 -44.20
N GLU A 719 -22.62 18.43 -43.39
CA GLU A 719 -23.94 17.77 -43.65
C GLU A 719 -23.88 16.25 -43.39
N ASP A 720 -24.76 15.59 -42.62
CA ASP A 720 -26.22 15.66 -42.62
C ASP A 720 -26.86 15.13 -41.29
N THR A 721 -28.16 15.41 -41.19
CA THR A 721 -29.20 15.38 -40.14
C THR A 721 -29.63 14.02 -39.55
N ASP A 722 -30.11 13.99 -38.28
CA ASP A 722 -31.55 13.92 -37.96
C ASP A 722 -31.89 14.06 -36.45
N VAL A 723 -33.14 14.45 -36.19
CA VAL A 723 -33.76 15.04 -34.97
C VAL A 723 -34.54 13.95 -34.17
N ASP A 724 -34.59 13.88 -32.82
CA ASP A 724 -35.67 14.45 -31.96
C ASP A 724 -35.46 14.17 -30.43
N VAL A 725 -35.64 15.22 -29.63
CA VAL A 725 -36.30 15.43 -28.31
C VAL A 725 -36.59 14.24 -27.34
N ILE A 726 -36.12 14.35 -26.07
CA ILE A 726 -36.89 14.37 -24.78
C ILE A 726 -35.95 14.18 -23.56
N SER A 727 -36.10 15.07 -22.56
CA SER A 727 -35.44 15.15 -21.24
C SER A 727 -35.85 14.01 -20.25
N PRO A 728 -35.18 13.86 -19.09
CA PRO A 728 -35.05 12.58 -18.39
C PRO A 728 -36.25 12.24 -17.49
N ILE A 729 -36.64 10.98 -17.50
CA ILE A 729 -37.67 10.38 -16.65
C ILE A 729 -37.00 9.54 -15.55
N SER A 730 -37.05 10.02 -14.30
CA SER A 730 -37.19 9.17 -13.09
C SER A 730 -38.61 8.59 -13.11
N PRO A 731 -38.92 7.34 -12.66
CA PRO A 731 -39.05 6.95 -11.23
C PRO A 731 -38.92 5.39 -11.04
N PRO A 732 -39.38 4.68 -9.96
CA PRO A 732 -40.11 5.12 -8.77
C PRO A 732 -39.61 4.62 -7.40
N MET A 733 -39.80 5.50 -6.41
CA MET A 733 -40.17 5.13 -5.04
C MET A 733 -41.57 4.52 -5.03
N SER A 734 -41.78 3.47 -4.22
CA SER A 734 -42.94 3.25 -3.32
C SER A 734 -42.91 1.82 -2.73
N PRO A 735 -43.58 1.51 -1.59
CA PRO A 735 -44.42 2.36 -0.76
C PRO A 735 -44.07 2.37 0.74
N THR A 736 -44.37 3.49 1.39
CA THR A 736 -44.66 3.53 2.83
C THR A 736 -46.17 3.32 3.00
N ILE A 737 -46.58 2.29 3.73
CA ILE A 737 -47.94 2.12 4.31
C ILE A 737 -47.77 1.53 5.72
N PRO A 738 -48.76 1.66 6.62
CA PRO A 738 -48.78 2.61 7.71
C PRO A 738 -48.48 1.96 9.08
N ALA A 739 -48.11 2.78 10.06
CA ALA A 739 -48.14 2.39 11.45
C ALA A 739 -49.60 2.10 11.87
N ALA A 740 -49.89 0.82 12.15
CA ALA A 740 -51.08 0.41 12.90
C ALA A 740 -50.67 0.18 14.36
N SER A 741 -51.18 1.04 15.23
CA SER A 741 -51.23 0.81 16.67
C SER A 741 -52.09 -0.41 17.00
N LEU A 742 -51.51 -1.40 17.67
CA LEU A 742 -52.25 -2.37 18.48
C LEU A 742 -51.59 -2.46 19.86
N SER A 743 -52.43 -2.23 20.85
CA SER A 743 -52.23 -2.18 22.29
C SER A 743 -51.72 -3.51 22.89
N PRO A 744 -51.21 -3.47 24.14
CA PRO A 744 -50.59 -4.62 24.79
C PRO A 744 -51.65 -5.60 25.29
N LEU A 745 -51.53 -6.87 24.88
CA LEU A 745 -52.23 -7.97 25.52
C LEU A 745 -51.29 -8.60 26.55
N SER A 746 -51.63 -8.31 27.80
CA SER A 746 -51.34 -9.08 29.00
C SER A 746 -51.36 -10.58 28.74
N LYS A 747 -50.29 -11.28 29.12
CA LYS A 747 -50.42 -12.64 29.65
C LYS A 747 -49.58 -12.77 30.91
N GLU A 748 -50.32 -12.97 31.98
CA GLU A 748 -49.92 -13.48 33.27
C GLU A 748 -49.01 -14.70 33.09
N VAL A 749 -47.83 -14.67 33.70
CA VAL A 749 -47.10 -15.88 34.03
C VAL A 749 -47.56 -16.27 35.43
N ALA A 750 -48.38 -17.31 35.47
CA ALA A 750 -48.73 -18.02 36.68
C ALA A 750 -47.47 -18.66 37.27
N ILE A 751 -47.21 -18.35 38.54
CA ILE A 751 -46.29 -19.07 39.40
C ILE A 751 -46.86 -20.47 39.59
N VAL A 752 -46.14 -21.48 39.12
CA VAL A 752 -46.33 -22.87 39.55
C VAL A 752 -45.01 -23.37 40.11
N ASP A 753 -45.00 -23.38 41.43
CA ASP A 753 -44.06 -24.02 42.33
C ASP A 753 -44.36 -25.53 42.33
N VAL A 754 -43.41 -26.38 41.91
CA VAL A 754 -43.43 -27.82 42.25
C VAL A 754 -42.02 -28.29 42.57
N ARG A 755 -41.79 -28.34 43.89
CA ARG A 755 -40.88 -29.19 44.65
C ARG A 755 -40.53 -30.56 44.04
N GLU A 756 -39.28 -30.92 44.29
CA GLU A 756 -38.79 -32.27 44.60
C GLU A 756 -39.86 -33.27 45.05
N GLN A 757 -39.88 -34.45 44.44
CA GLN A 757 -40.06 -35.67 45.22
C GLN A 757 -39.34 -36.89 44.63
N ARG A 758 -38.64 -37.53 45.56
CA ARG A 758 -37.94 -38.80 45.58
C ARG A 758 -38.80 -40.02 45.26
N ASP A 759 -38.06 -41.10 44.96
CA ASP A 759 -38.33 -42.52 45.20
C ASP A 759 -39.16 -43.31 44.18
N GLY A 760 -38.49 -44.27 43.52
CA GLY A 760 -38.62 -45.68 43.94
C GLY A 760 -39.45 -46.63 43.06
N SER A 761 -38.77 -47.68 42.60
CA SER A 761 -39.26 -49.04 42.27
C SER A 761 -40.23 -49.22 41.10
N SER A 762 -39.74 -49.84 40.02
CA SER A 762 -40.06 -51.23 39.57
C SER A 762 -39.15 -51.60 38.42
#